data_AF-A0A139MJP6-F1
#
_entry.id   AF-A0A139MJP6-F1
#
_cell.length_a   1.000
_cell.length_b   1.000
_cell.length_c   1.000
_cell.angle_alpha   90.00
_cell.angle_beta   90.00
_cell.angle_gamma   90.00
#
_symmetry.space_group_name_H-M   'P 1'
#
loop_
_entity.id
_entity.type
_entity.pdbx_description
1 polymer ?
#
loop_
_entity_poly.entity_id
_entity_poly.type
_entity_poly.pdbx_seq_one_letter_code
_entity_poly.pdbx_strand_id
1 'polypeptide(L)'
;MDAVDNVNADLLQIYTNLFEAAYGVNESEAQALAHISILEAWSYNDPDYNHDTNGAALAIDNGLRLSFLYSLTRPTDERSGLEPLITSEIGLTDRSEDSAYGDTMPSYVFVRAHDSEVQTIIASIIAEQINPETDGYTFTLDELNQAFEIYNADMNSVDKEYTHYNIPAAYSLLLTNMESVPRVYYGDLYTDNGQYMATKSPYYDQITTLLQARIRYAAGGQSMAVTYYTPASSMSTDNADSVLNETGVLTSVRYGYGIMTADQEATDDSVLTSGIVTIISNNPNLQLDDSEVIAVQVGIAHAGQYYRPLLYPTADGLQSYLNDSDTDITKLVDDNGYIYFTADEIKGYETVDMNGYLSVWVPVGADENQDIRVSADTSAYAEGELTYQATAALDSQVIYEGFSNFQDFVTSDSEYTNKLIAENVDLFTSWGITSFEMAPQYVSTDDGTFLDSIIQNGYAFDDRYDLAMSQNNKYGSAEDLRNAIKALHAAGIQVIADWVPDQIYSLPGEEVVTATRVNDYGEETEGAYINNTLYVANSKSSGEDYQAQYGGEFLDYLQETYPEMFEVAMISTGEPIDPSTKIKVWKAEYFNGTNILGKGAGYVLSDAATGTYFTVTENGTFLPKQLTTDSAITGFYYDGTGMSYFSTSGYCAKASFIVYNGYYYYFDDNGYMVTGTVEINGKTYYFLPNGIQLRDAIYEDENGNQYYFGPLGNQYFNNYYSFDVEEVVDGVTTTVTKWRHFDENGVMARGLVEIDGVYQYYDDNGYQVKGELITDADGNLRYFKEDSGEMVVSDFVKIGDNDWYYFDENGIAVTGAQTIAGQNLYFDDNGVQAKGVFVTNADGTRSYYDADSGEKIVADFFTTGDNDWYYADENGNLVTGSQIINGQNLYFAEDGLQAKGVFVTDTAGNIHYYDANSGELAVNTFVGDGDDWYYFDENGIAVTGAQVINGQHLYFADNGIQVKGEIVTDANGNRYYYDADSGEMAVNTFVEIDGVWYYFGADGIAVTGAQVIEGQNLYFNADGSQVKGDVVRINGLRYYYDANSGEQVRNQWVTLPDGTVVFFNARGYTWG
;
A
#
# COMPACT_ATOMS: atom_id res chain seq x y z
N MET A 1 11.30 27.15 -3.77
CA MET A 1 12.75 26.96 -3.57
C MET A 1 13.01 25.52 -3.82
N ASP A 2 13.83 25.24 -4.81
CA ASP A 2 14.23 23.91 -5.24
C ASP A 2 15.22 23.28 -4.25
N ALA A 3 15.15 21.95 -4.11
CA ALA A 3 16.10 21.09 -3.40
C ALA A 3 16.45 21.55 -1.97
N VAL A 4 15.43 21.84 -1.14
CA VAL A 4 15.63 22.42 0.20
C VAL A 4 16.52 21.53 1.08
N ASP A 5 16.33 20.21 0.99
CA ASP A 5 17.05 19.22 1.78
C ASP A 5 18.52 19.02 1.35
N ASN A 6 18.91 19.57 0.20
CA ASN A 6 20.24 19.43 -0.38
C ASN A 6 21.16 20.63 -0.10
N VAL A 7 20.60 21.72 0.43
CA VAL A 7 21.30 22.99 0.65
C VAL A 7 21.38 23.38 2.12
N ASN A 8 22.13 24.45 2.40
CA ASN A 8 22.14 25.01 3.74
C ASN A 8 20.82 25.75 4.03
N ALA A 9 20.11 25.32 5.08
CA ALA A 9 18.83 25.88 5.51
C ALA A 9 18.88 27.39 5.86
N ASP A 10 20.06 27.99 6.06
CA ASP A 10 20.22 29.44 6.18
C ASP A 10 19.64 30.19 4.95
N LEU A 11 19.55 29.55 3.78
CA LEU A 11 18.88 30.11 2.61
C LEU A 11 17.38 30.39 2.84
N LEU A 12 16.70 29.57 3.64
CA LEU A 12 15.30 29.80 4.03
C LEU A 12 15.17 31.05 4.91
N GLN A 13 16.13 31.24 5.81
CA GLN A 13 16.20 32.43 6.66
C GLN A 13 16.53 33.69 5.83
N ILE A 14 17.46 33.60 4.88
CA ILE A 14 17.82 34.71 3.97
C ILE A 14 16.59 35.14 3.16
N TYR A 15 15.88 34.17 2.58
CA TYR A 15 14.64 34.41 1.85
C TYR A 15 13.58 35.07 2.76
N THR A 16 13.36 34.53 3.95
CA THR A 16 12.38 35.06 4.92
C THR A 16 12.70 36.50 5.30
N ASN A 17 13.93 36.78 5.72
CA ASN A 17 14.36 38.13 6.10
C ASN A 17 14.18 39.14 4.95
N LEU A 18 14.48 38.73 3.71
CA LEU A 18 14.30 39.59 2.54
C LEU A 18 12.83 39.92 2.31
N PHE A 19 11.94 38.93 2.39
CA PHE A 19 10.51 39.13 2.12
C PHE A 19 9.82 39.89 3.25
N GLU A 20 10.22 39.67 4.50
CA GLU A 20 9.79 40.50 5.63
C GLU A 20 10.20 41.95 5.43
N ALA A 21 11.48 42.21 5.14
CA ALA A 21 11.98 43.58 5.01
C ALA A 21 11.43 44.31 3.76
N ALA A 22 11.35 43.63 2.62
CA ALA A 22 10.97 44.25 1.36
C ALA A 22 9.46 44.36 1.14
N TYR A 23 8.69 43.41 1.67
CA TYR A 23 7.26 43.30 1.39
C TYR A 23 6.38 43.29 2.64
N GLY A 24 6.97 43.23 3.84
CA GLY A 24 6.21 43.22 5.08
C GLY A 24 5.31 41.99 5.20
N VAL A 25 5.74 40.83 4.69
CA VAL A 25 4.93 39.59 4.72
C VAL A 25 4.52 39.20 6.15
N ASN A 26 5.34 39.54 7.15
CA ASN A 26 5.06 39.37 8.57
C ASN A 26 4.27 40.52 9.21
N GLU A 27 3.71 41.45 8.42
CA GLU A 27 2.90 42.57 8.94
C GLU A 27 1.39 42.30 8.86
N SER A 28 0.91 41.52 7.88
CA SER A 28 -0.51 41.17 7.72
C SER A 28 -0.70 40.03 6.70
N GLU A 29 -1.83 39.34 6.79
CA GLU A 29 -2.20 38.26 5.86
C GLU A 29 -2.23 38.74 4.40
N ALA A 30 -2.73 39.95 4.16
CA ALA A 30 -2.75 40.53 2.82
C ALA A 30 -1.35 40.72 2.21
N GLN A 31 -0.31 40.98 3.02
CA GLN A 31 1.06 41.08 2.52
C GLN A 31 1.69 39.70 2.30
N ALA A 32 1.45 38.75 3.22
CA ALA A 32 1.90 37.37 3.08
C ALA A 32 1.30 36.72 1.81
N LEU A 33 -0.02 36.73 1.68
CA LEU A 33 -0.72 36.11 0.55
C LEU A 33 -0.53 36.85 -0.79
N ALA A 34 0.01 38.07 -0.79
CA ALA A 34 0.43 38.76 -2.01
C ALA A 34 1.76 38.25 -2.58
N HIS A 35 2.48 37.41 -1.82
CA HIS A 35 3.81 36.89 -2.16
C HIS A 35 3.95 35.40 -1.78
N ILE A 36 2.98 34.59 -2.20
CA ILE A 36 2.97 33.15 -1.92
C ILE A 36 4.23 32.51 -2.49
N SER A 37 4.96 31.81 -1.63
CA SER A 37 6.14 31.03 -2.00
C SER A 37 6.05 29.64 -1.40
N ILE A 38 6.69 28.69 -2.07
CA ILE A 38 6.66 27.27 -1.72
C ILE A 38 8.07 26.70 -1.60
N LEU A 39 8.20 25.65 -0.79
CA LEU A 39 9.44 24.94 -0.52
C LEU A 39 9.32 23.51 -1.05
N GLU A 40 10.26 23.10 -1.91
CA GLU A 40 10.43 21.70 -2.26
C GLU A 40 11.20 21.00 -1.12
N ALA A 41 10.48 20.75 -0.03
CA ALA A 41 10.99 20.23 1.23
C ALA A 41 10.30 18.89 1.51
N TRP A 42 11.01 17.80 1.25
CA TRP A 42 10.42 16.46 1.15
C TRP A 42 10.40 15.72 2.50
N SER A 43 11.23 16.15 3.44
CA SER A 43 11.33 15.56 4.77
C SER A 43 10.08 15.88 5.60
N TYR A 44 9.58 14.89 6.34
CA TYR A 44 8.40 15.07 7.21
C TYR A 44 8.62 16.07 8.34
N ASN A 45 9.88 16.39 8.67
CA ASN A 45 10.22 17.39 9.70
C ASN A 45 10.28 18.82 9.16
N ASP A 46 10.23 19.02 7.84
CA ASP A 46 10.44 20.34 7.24
C ASP A 46 9.28 21.29 7.49
N PRO A 47 8.01 20.84 7.46
CA PRO A 47 6.90 21.68 7.88
C PRO A 47 7.10 22.19 9.32
N ASP A 48 7.47 21.33 10.27
CA ASP A 48 7.74 21.72 11.66
C ASP A 48 8.90 22.72 11.76
N TYR A 49 10.01 22.47 11.05
CA TYR A 49 11.13 23.41 11.01
C TYR A 49 10.72 24.78 10.46
N ASN A 50 9.97 24.80 9.37
CA ASN A 50 9.49 26.03 8.74
C ASN A 50 8.53 26.79 9.66
N HIS A 51 7.65 26.10 10.38
CA HIS A 51 6.76 26.69 11.37
C HIS A 51 7.52 27.25 12.59
N ASP A 52 8.44 26.48 13.16
CA ASP A 52 9.24 26.88 14.33
C ASP A 52 10.14 28.09 14.04
N THR A 53 10.57 28.24 12.79
CA THR A 53 11.37 29.38 12.33
C THR A 53 10.52 30.54 11.78
N ASN A 54 9.19 30.41 11.76
CA ASN A 54 8.24 31.34 11.14
C ASN A 54 8.65 31.72 9.70
N GLY A 55 9.03 30.71 8.91
CA GLY A 55 9.46 30.89 7.53
C GLY A 55 8.38 31.51 6.64
N ALA A 56 8.79 32.40 5.73
CA ALA A 56 7.87 33.10 4.83
C ALA A 56 7.50 32.29 3.57
N ALA A 57 7.36 30.98 3.67
CA ALA A 57 6.95 30.09 2.58
C ALA A 57 6.12 28.91 3.11
N LEU A 58 5.41 28.22 2.21
CA LEU A 58 4.64 27.01 2.52
C LEU A 58 5.48 25.76 2.24
N ALA A 59 5.55 24.85 3.20
CA ALA A 59 6.15 23.53 3.01
C ALA A 59 5.13 22.53 2.43
N ILE A 60 5.62 21.44 1.84
CA ILE A 60 4.77 20.37 1.29
C ILE A 60 4.12 19.60 2.45
N ASP A 61 2.83 19.29 2.35
CA ASP A 61 2.22 18.19 3.11
C ASP A 61 2.48 16.85 2.40
N ASN A 62 3.69 16.31 2.58
CA ASN A 62 4.10 15.07 1.91
C ASN A 62 3.30 13.86 2.43
N GLY A 63 2.83 13.90 3.68
CA GLY A 63 1.98 12.85 4.24
C GLY A 63 0.63 12.73 3.55
N LEU A 64 -0.05 13.86 3.30
CA LEU A 64 -1.29 13.87 2.54
C LEU A 64 -1.06 13.49 1.06
N ARG A 65 0.04 13.97 0.43
CA ARG A 65 0.43 13.54 -0.92
C ARG A 65 0.53 12.01 -1.01
N LEU A 66 1.24 11.37 -0.08
CA LEU A 66 1.38 9.91 -0.05
C LEU A 66 0.05 9.21 0.20
N SER A 67 -0.82 9.80 1.03
CA SER A 67 -2.17 9.28 1.26
C SER A 67 -3.00 9.29 -0.04
N PHE A 68 -2.92 10.35 -0.86
CA PHE A 68 -3.52 10.32 -2.20
C PHE A 68 -2.95 9.18 -3.04
N LEU A 69 -1.63 9.00 -3.03
CA LEU A 69 -0.99 8.00 -3.86
C LEU A 69 -1.46 6.59 -3.51
N TYR A 70 -1.32 6.21 -2.24
CA TYR A 70 -1.58 4.85 -1.79
C TYR A 70 -3.06 4.55 -1.56
N SER A 71 -3.92 5.52 -1.23
CA SER A 71 -5.35 5.22 -1.09
C SER A 71 -6.09 5.21 -2.44
N LEU A 72 -5.61 5.94 -3.46
CA LEU A 72 -6.37 6.15 -4.71
C LEU A 72 -5.61 5.74 -5.97
N THR A 73 -4.33 6.11 -6.10
CA THR A 73 -3.69 6.14 -7.42
C THR A 73 -2.85 4.93 -7.79
N ARG A 74 -2.36 4.19 -6.79
CA ARG A 74 -1.60 2.95 -7.00
C ARG A 74 -2.47 1.80 -7.52
N PRO A 75 -1.87 0.71 -8.04
CA PRO A 75 -2.56 -0.55 -8.34
C PRO A 75 -3.32 -1.10 -7.13
N THR A 76 -4.39 -1.86 -7.35
CA THR A 76 -5.30 -2.33 -6.28
C THR A 76 -4.64 -3.24 -5.23
N ASP A 77 -3.55 -3.90 -5.58
CA ASP A 77 -2.73 -4.73 -4.69
C ASP A 77 -1.73 -3.93 -3.84
N GLU A 78 -1.50 -2.66 -4.18
CA GLU A 78 -0.68 -1.71 -3.42
C GLU A 78 -1.51 -0.69 -2.63
N ARG A 79 -2.84 -0.66 -2.84
CA ARG A 79 -3.70 0.34 -2.21
C ARG A 79 -3.92 0.08 -0.73
N SER A 80 -3.93 1.16 0.06
CA SER A 80 -4.47 1.17 1.42
C SER A 80 -5.99 1.43 1.41
N GLY A 81 -6.61 1.36 2.59
CA GLY A 81 -7.95 1.88 2.83
C GLY A 81 -8.05 3.40 2.59
N LEU A 82 -9.25 3.96 2.78
CA LEU A 82 -9.53 5.39 2.53
C LEU A 82 -9.25 6.29 3.75
N GLU A 83 -9.04 5.70 4.94
CA GLU A 83 -8.81 6.40 6.20
C GLU A 83 -7.63 7.38 6.17
N PRO A 84 -6.47 7.07 5.55
CA PRO A 84 -5.34 7.99 5.50
C PRO A 84 -5.65 9.33 4.81
N LEU A 85 -6.69 9.38 3.97
CA LEU A 85 -7.15 10.63 3.33
C LEU A 85 -7.85 11.58 4.30
N ILE A 86 -8.28 11.07 5.46
CA ILE A 86 -8.94 11.84 6.53
C ILE A 86 -7.91 12.29 7.57
N THR A 87 -7.11 11.34 8.06
CA THR A 87 -6.09 11.54 9.09
C THR A 87 -5.03 10.45 8.96
N SER A 88 -3.76 10.83 9.12
CA SER A 88 -2.63 9.89 9.09
C SER A 88 -1.53 10.33 10.05
N GLU A 89 -0.66 9.42 10.47
CA GLU A 89 0.41 9.72 11.44
C GLU A 89 1.44 10.73 10.93
N ILE A 90 1.52 10.90 9.60
CA ILE A 90 2.49 11.76 8.91
C ILE A 90 1.84 12.94 8.17
N GLY A 91 0.50 13.06 8.21
CA GLY A 91 -0.25 14.16 7.60
C GLY A 91 -0.44 15.33 8.56
N LEU A 92 -0.64 16.55 8.02
CA LEU A 92 -0.67 17.77 8.84
C LEU A 92 -2.05 18.12 9.42
N THR A 93 -3.13 17.59 8.85
CA THR A 93 -4.51 18.00 9.18
C THR A 93 -5.42 16.78 9.36
N ASP A 94 -6.15 16.73 10.47
CA ASP A 94 -7.25 15.79 10.68
C ASP A 94 -8.56 16.39 10.16
N ARG A 95 -9.15 15.79 9.14
CA ARG A 95 -10.36 16.29 8.47
C ARG A 95 -11.62 15.53 8.85
N SER A 96 -11.60 14.76 9.95
CA SER A 96 -12.77 14.02 10.42
C SER A 96 -13.93 14.97 10.75
N GLU A 97 -13.65 16.00 11.56
CA GLU A 97 -14.57 17.10 11.90
C GLU A 97 -13.77 18.40 12.11
N ASP A 98 -13.44 19.07 11.00
CA ASP A 98 -12.75 20.36 10.98
C ASP A 98 -13.77 21.51 10.98
N SER A 99 -13.87 22.21 12.11
CA SER A 99 -14.92 23.18 12.40
C SER A 99 -14.42 24.59 12.68
N ALA A 100 -13.12 24.85 12.49
CA ALA A 100 -12.53 26.16 12.73
C ALA A 100 -11.26 26.33 11.93
N TYR A 101 -10.97 27.57 11.51
CA TYR A 101 -9.69 27.89 10.91
C TYR A 101 -8.59 28.09 11.96
N GLY A 102 -7.37 27.71 11.63
CA GLY A 102 -6.14 28.07 12.33
C GLY A 102 -5.65 27.04 13.33
N ASP A 103 -6.15 25.81 13.27
CA ASP A 103 -5.70 24.70 14.12
C ASP A 103 -4.67 23.78 13.45
N THR A 104 -4.43 23.94 12.13
CA THR A 104 -3.36 23.22 11.43
C THR A 104 -2.29 24.11 10.83
N MET A 105 -1.17 23.48 10.47
CA MET A 105 -0.01 24.16 9.90
C MET A 105 -0.27 24.46 8.42
N PRO A 106 -0.09 25.73 7.99
CA PRO A 106 -0.29 26.10 6.60
C PRO A 106 0.71 25.37 5.69
N SER A 107 0.19 24.72 4.66
CA SER A 107 0.97 23.92 3.72
C SER A 107 0.45 24.07 2.30
N TYR A 108 1.22 23.56 1.35
CA TYR A 108 0.71 23.26 0.02
C TYR A 108 0.80 21.76 -0.25
N VAL A 109 -0.05 21.26 -1.14
CA VAL A 109 -0.12 19.84 -1.47
C VAL A 109 -0.49 19.65 -2.94
N PHE A 110 -0.06 18.54 -3.52
CA PHE A 110 -0.33 18.15 -4.90
C PHE A 110 -0.53 16.63 -5.00
N VAL A 111 -1.07 16.18 -6.13
CA VAL A 111 -1.15 14.74 -6.45
C VAL A 111 0.13 14.27 -7.16
N ARG A 112 0.54 14.99 -8.22
CA ARG A 112 1.78 14.78 -8.97
C ARG A 112 2.51 16.12 -9.16
N ALA A 113 3.75 16.07 -9.62
CA ALA A 113 4.57 17.24 -9.92
C ALA A 113 5.48 17.00 -11.13
N HIS A 114 6.18 18.03 -11.60
CA HIS A 114 7.10 17.92 -12.75
C HIS A 114 8.25 16.90 -12.53
N ASP A 115 8.62 16.69 -11.28
CA ASP A 115 9.71 15.85 -10.77
C ASP A 115 9.21 14.64 -9.94
N SER A 116 7.91 14.58 -9.65
CA SER A 116 7.30 13.57 -8.80
C SER A 116 6.24 12.78 -9.57
N GLU A 117 6.40 11.46 -9.64
CA GLU A 117 5.47 10.57 -10.35
C GLU A 117 5.42 10.81 -11.88
N VAL A 118 6.55 11.26 -12.46
CA VAL A 118 6.77 11.38 -13.91
C VAL A 118 8.15 10.87 -14.29
N GLN A 119 9.21 11.55 -13.84
CA GLN A 119 10.58 11.29 -14.26
C GLN A 119 11.06 9.87 -13.95
N THR A 120 10.75 9.35 -12.76
CA THR A 120 11.12 8.00 -12.34
C THR A 120 10.38 6.93 -13.14
N ILE A 121 9.13 7.19 -13.54
CA ILE A 121 8.34 6.28 -14.37
C ILE A 121 8.90 6.25 -15.80
N ILE A 122 9.25 7.41 -16.35
CA ILE A 122 9.89 7.47 -17.68
C ILE A 122 11.26 6.77 -17.63
N ALA A 123 12.04 6.98 -16.58
CA ALA A 123 13.32 6.32 -16.39
C ALA A 123 13.16 4.78 -16.28
N SER A 124 12.16 4.29 -15.55
CA SER A 124 11.88 2.85 -15.43
C SER A 124 11.43 2.25 -16.77
N ILE A 125 10.53 2.90 -17.50
CA ILE A 125 10.13 2.46 -18.85
C ILE A 125 11.35 2.36 -19.77
N ILE A 126 12.26 3.35 -19.73
CA ILE A 126 13.48 3.33 -20.53
C ILE A 126 14.37 2.15 -20.12
N ALA A 127 14.70 2.02 -18.84
CA ALA A 127 15.60 0.97 -18.36
C ALA A 127 15.03 -0.44 -18.57
N GLU A 128 13.73 -0.64 -18.40
CA GLU A 128 13.10 -1.97 -18.44
C GLU A 128 12.72 -2.40 -19.86
N GLN A 129 12.17 -1.49 -20.66
CA GLN A 129 11.54 -1.83 -21.94
C GLN A 129 12.35 -1.42 -23.17
N ILE A 130 13.25 -0.43 -23.04
CA ILE A 130 13.89 0.21 -24.20
C ILE A 130 15.40 -0.04 -24.23
N ASN A 131 16.10 0.27 -23.13
CA ASN A 131 17.54 0.16 -23.02
C ASN A 131 17.99 -0.26 -21.60
N PRO A 132 18.15 -1.58 -21.35
CA PRO A 132 18.60 -2.11 -20.05
C PRO A 132 20.06 -1.83 -19.68
N GLU A 133 20.83 -1.15 -20.54
CA GLU A 133 22.22 -0.78 -20.26
C GLU A 133 22.35 0.64 -19.67
N THR A 134 21.25 1.41 -19.58
CA THR A 134 21.23 2.74 -18.97
C THR A 134 20.63 2.74 -17.56
N ASP A 135 20.91 3.79 -16.80
CA ASP A 135 20.27 4.09 -15.52
C ASP A 135 18.84 4.64 -15.66
N GLY A 136 18.37 4.83 -16.91
CA GLY A 136 17.06 5.39 -17.24
C GLY A 136 17.01 6.92 -17.25
N TYR A 137 17.99 7.60 -16.65
CA TYR A 137 18.07 9.07 -16.58
C TYR A 137 19.00 9.66 -17.65
N THR A 138 19.92 8.85 -18.17
CA THR A 138 20.76 9.20 -19.32
C THR A 138 20.22 8.53 -20.58
N PHE A 139 19.44 9.26 -21.37
CA PHE A 139 18.75 8.75 -22.56
C PHE A 139 18.95 9.61 -23.80
N THR A 140 18.69 9.02 -24.97
CA THR A 140 18.52 9.74 -26.22
C THR A 140 17.07 10.24 -26.37
N LEU A 141 16.86 11.31 -27.15
CA LEU A 141 15.50 11.80 -27.43
C LEU A 141 14.63 10.76 -28.16
N ASP A 142 15.23 9.83 -28.91
CA ASP A 142 14.50 8.73 -29.56
C ASP A 142 14.01 7.69 -28.53
N GLU A 143 14.81 7.39 -27.50
CA GLU A 143 14.39 6.54 -26.37
C GLU A 143 13.31 7.24 -25.55
N LEU A 144 13.45 8.54 -25.28
CA LEU A 144 12.44 9.34 -24.60
C LEU A 144 11.09 9.32 -25.35
N ASN A 145 11.11 9.51 -26.67
CA ASN A 145 9.90 9.45 -27.49
C ASN A 145 9.22 8.07 -27.42
N GLN A 146 10.00 6.98 -27.47
CA GLN A 146 9.47 5.63 -27.30
C GLN A 146 8.87 5.42 -25.90
N ALA A 147 9.52 5.94 -24.86
CA ALA A 147 8.99 5.88 -23.49
C ALA A 147 7.65 6.60 -23.38
N PHE A 148 7.51 7.77 -24.00
CA PHE A 148 6.25 8.50 -24.02
C PHE A 148 5.16 7.85 -24.89
N GLU A 149 5.50 7.06 -25.90
CA GLU A 149 4.51 6.22 -26.59
C GLU A 149 3.89 5.19 -25.64
N ILE A 150 4.70 4.57 -24.77
CA ILE A 150 4.26 3.62 -23.75
C ILE A 150 3.49 4.35 -22.65
N TYR A 151 4.07 5.38 -22.04
CA TYR A 151 3.49 6.17 -20.95
C TYR A 151 2.12 6.74 -21.32
N ASN A 152 1.98 7.37 -22.49
CA ASN A 152 0.71 7.95 -22.90
C ASN A 152 -0.32 6.87 -23.26
N ALA A 153 0.09 5.73 -23.83
CA ALA A 153 -0.82 4.62 -24.09
C ALA A 153 -1.37 4.06 -22.77
N ASP A 154 -0.52 3.91 -21.76
CA ASP A 154 -0.89 3.48 -20.41
C ASP A 154 -1.81 4.48 -19.70
N MET A 155 -1.51 5.79 -19.77
CA MET A 155 -2.39 6.85 -19.24
C MET A 155 -3.80 6.79 -19.83
N ASN A 156 -3.94 6.37 -21.09
CA ASN A 156 -5.24 6.24 -21.76
C ASN A 156 -5.86 4.83 -21.63
N SER A 157 -5.23 3.92 -20.89
CA SER A 157 -5.74 2.58 -20.59
C SER A 157 -6.60 2.58 -19.32
N VAL A 158 -7.54 1.62 -19.26
CA VAL A 158 -8.30 1.30 -18.04
C VAL A 158 -7.39 0.58 -17.05
N ASP A 159 -6.62 -0.40 -17.53
CA ASP A 159 -5.62 -1.12 -16.76
C ASP A 159 -4.26 -0.43 -16.96
N LYS A 160 -3.70 0.10 -15.88
CA LYS A 160 -2.48 0.91 -15.88
C LYS A 160 -1.35 0.14 -15.22
N GLU A 161 -0.23 0.05 -15.91
CA GLU A 161 1.01 -0.55 -15.42
C GLU A 161 1.95 0.51 -14.84
N TYR A 162 1.97 1.70 -15.43
CA TYR A 162 2.95 2.75 -15.10
C TYR A 162 2.31 3.99 -14.50
N THR A 163 1.13 4.37 -15.00
CA THR A 163 0.45 5.64 -14.69
C THR A 163 -0.65 5.46 -13.64
N HIS A 164 -1.16 6.58 -13.18
CA HIS A 164 -1.98 6.66 -11.97
C HIS A 164 -3.46 6.41 -12.22
N TYR A 165 -4.06 5.61 -11.35
CA TYR A 165 -5.51 5.45 -11.24
C TYR A 165 -6.15 6.64 -10.51
N ASN A 166 -7.47 6.81 -10.64
CA ASN A 166 -8.29 7.69 -9.80
C ASN A 166 -7.78 9.15 -9.65
N ILE A 167 -7.07 9.69 -10.65
CA ILE A 167 -6.59 11.09 -10.65
C ILE A 167 -7.74 12.07 -10.35
N PRO A 168 -8.92 12.00 -11.00
CA PRO A 168 -10.06 12.85 -10.65
C PRO A 168 -10.53 12.74 -9.18
N ALA A 169 -10.41 11.57 -8.55
CA ALA A 169 -10.79 11.40 -7.15
C ALA A 169 -9.81 12.09 -6.21
N ALA A 170 -8.51 11.95 -6.46
CA ALA A 170 -7.48 12.68 -5.73
C ALA A 170 -7.67 14.21 -5.88
N TYR A 171 -7.90 14.70 -7.10
CA TYR A 171 -8.18 16.11 -7.34
C TYR A 171 -9.49 16.61 -6.69
N SER A 172 -10.51 15.76 -6.59
CA SER A 172 -11.77 16.14 -5.93
C SER A 172 -11.58 16.43 -4.44
N LEU A 173 -10.69 15.71 -3.77
CA LEU A 173 -10.32 15.98 -2.38
C LEU A 173 -9.32 17.14 -2.28
N LEU A 174 -8.26 17.14 -3.10
CA LEU A 174 -7.27 18.21 -3.15
C LEU A 174 -7.93 19.60 -3.29
N LEU A 175 -8.92 19.71 -4.17
CA LEU A 175 -9.59 20.98 -4.45
C LEU A 175 -10.72 21.31 -3.47
N THR A 176 -11.12 20.39 -2.58
CA THR A 176 -12.18 20.62 -1.59
C THR A 176 -11.71 20.56 -0.15
N ASN A 177 -10.49 20.09 0.13
CA ASN A 177 -9.91 20.09 1.47
C ASN A 177 -9.77 21.51 2.03
N MET A 178 -10.08 21.63 3.31
CA MET A 178 -9.86 22.82 4.13
C MET A 178 -8.39 22.87 4.59
N GLU A 179 -7.92 24.09 4.85
CA GLU A 179 -6.63 24.43 5.46
C GLU A 179 -5.37 24.11 4.66
N SER A 180 -5.50 23.92 3.34
CA SER A 180 -4.34 23.63 2.47
C SER A 180 -4.42 24.39 1.16
N VAL A 181 -3.27 24.82 0.65
CA VAL A 181 -3.17 25.41 -0.68
C VAL A 181 -2.97 24.31 -1.73
N PRO A 182 -3.96 24.02 -2.58
CA PRO A 182 -3.78 23.02 -3.63
C PRO A 182 -2.84 23.54 -4.72
N ARG A 183 -1.92 22.67 -5.15
CA ARG A 183 -1.15 22.85 -6.37
C ARG A 183 -1.60 21.85 -7.44
N VAL A 184 -2.00 22.37 -8.58
CA VAL A 184 -2.42 21.59 -9.76
C VAL A 184 -1.26 21.46 -10.72
N TYR A 185 -1.00 20.23 -11.16
CA TYR A 185 0.08 19.93 -12.09
C TYR A 185 -0.36 20.05 -13.55
N TYR A 186 0.48 20.66 -14.39
CA TYR A 186 0.26 20.75 -15.84
C TYR A 186 0.02 19.37 -16.48
N GLY A 187 0.81 18.35 -16.13
CA GLY A 187 0.73 17.01 -16.72
C GLY A 187 -0.55 16.24 -16.38
N ASP A 188 -1.34 16.72 -15.41
CA ASP A 188 -2.67 16.17 -15.13
C ASP A 188 -3.77 16.82 -15.98
N LEU A 189 -3.53 17.99 -16.57
CA LEU A 189 -4.43 18.66 -17.51
C LEU A 189 -4.05 18.39 -18.97
N TYR A 190 -2.76 18.31 -19.27
CA TYR A 190 -2.21 18.10 -20.60
C TYR A 190 -1.19 16.97 -20.56
N THR A 191 -0.85 16.38 -21.70
CA THR A 191 0.22 15.36 -21.73
C THR A 191 1.56 15.94 -21.29
N ASP A 192 2.34 15.17 -20.54
CA ASP A 192 3.66 15.55 -20.03
C ASP A 192 4.67 15.89 -21.15
N ASN A 193 4.54 15.28 -22.33
CA ASN A 193 5.33 15.58 -23.52
C ASN A 193 4.51 16.29 -24.62
N GLY A 194 5.18 16.65 -25.71
CA GLY A 194 4.55 17.38 -26.81
C GLY A 194 4.65 18.91 -26.65
N GLN A 195 4.04 19.63 -27.59
CA GLN A 195 3.97 21.09 -27.52
C GLN A 195 3.05 21.53 -26.37
N TYR A 196 3.37 22.66 -25.74
CA TYR A 196 2.66 23.18 -24.57
C TYR A 196 1.15 23.35 -24.83
N MET A 197 0.31 22.83 -23.93
CA MET A 197 -1.15 22.82 -23.99
C MET A 197 -1.76 22.19 -25.26
N ALA A 198 -1.00 21.41 -26.03
CA ALA A 198 -1.47 20.89 -27.33
C ALA A 198 -2.43 19.70 -27.20
N THR A 199 -2.16 18.79 -26.27
CA THR A 199 -2.94 17.57 -26.07
C THR A 199 -3.44 17.52 -24.63
N LYS A 200 -4.77 17.49 -24.46
CA LYS A 200 -5.39 17.34 -23.14
C LYS A 200 -5.19 15.91 -22.61
N SER A 201 -5.00 15.79 -21.30
CA SER A 201 -5.05 14.51 -20.60
C SER A 201 -6.50 13.96 -20.63
N PRO A 202 -6.70 12.66 -20.33
CA PRO A 202 -8.04 12.10 -20.14
C PRO A 202 -8.80 12.69 -18.94
N TYR A 203 -8.12 13.43 -18.05
CA TYR A 203 -8.67 13.97 -16.80
C TYR A 203 -9.03 15.47 -16.89
N TYR A 204 -8.72 16.13 -18.01
CA TYR A 204 -8.83 17.57 -18.17
C TYR A 204 -10.23 18.11 -17.82
N ASP A 205 -11.29 17.50 -18.33
CA ASP A 205 -12.64 18.03 -18.16
C ASP A 205 -13.10 17.93 -16.70
N GLN A 206 -12.73 16.86 -16.00
CA GLN A 206 -13.04 16.64 -14.58
C GLN A 206 -12.30 17.63 -13.68
N ILE A 207 -10.98 17.78 -13.86
CA ILE A 207 -10.15 18.68 -13.03
C ILE A 207 -10.52 20.15 -13.27
N THR A 208 -10.73 20.56 -14.52
CA THR A 208 -11.13 21.95 -14.82
C THR A 208 -12.54 22.28 -14.31
N THR A 209 -13.45 21.31 -14.31
CA THR A 209 -14.77 21.44 -13.67
C THR A 209 -14.65 21.60 -12.16
N LEU A 210 -13.78 20.82 -11.50
CA LEU A 210 -13.52 20.95 -10.06
C LEU A 210 -12.89 22.30 -9.70
N LEU A 211 -11.93 22.78 -10.50
CA LEU A 211 -11.30 24.09 -10.33
C LEU A 211 -12.33 25.22 -10.37
N GLN A 212 -13.21 25.21 -11.37
CA GLN A 212 -14.31 26.18 -11.48
C GLN A 212 -15.34 26.04 -10.36
N ALA A 213 -15.62 24.81 -9.92
CA ALA A 213 -16.52 24.55 -8.82
C ALA A 213 -15.97 25.03 -7.47
N ARG A 214 -14.65 24.91 -7.25
CA ARG A 214 -13.99 25.36 -6.03
C ARG A 214 -14.31 26.83 -5.71
N ILE A 215 -14.21 27.69 -6.71
CA ILE A 215 -14.54 29.13 -6.63
C ILE A 215 -15.98 29.38 -6.16
N ARG A 216 -16.90 28.50 -6.57
CA ARG A 216 -18.34 28.66 -6.36
C ARG A 216 -18.82 28.00 -5.07
N TYR A 217 -18.23 26.87 -4.67
CA TYR A 217 -18.86 25.97 -3.70
C TYR A 217 -17.96 25.55 -2.53
N ALA A 218 -16.64 25.49 -2.69
CA ALA A 218 -15.75 24.93 -1.66
C ALA A 218 -15.33 25.98 -0.61
N ALA A 219 -16.12 26.11 0.45
CA ALA A 219 -15.79 26.90 1.64
C ALA A 219 -16.50 26.35 2.88
N GLY A 220 -16.18 26.91 4.05
CA GLY A 220 -16.75 26.50 5.33
C GLY A 220 -16.01 25.32 5.94
N GLY A 221 -16.51 24.84 7.07
CA GLY A 221 -15.96 23.68 7.78
C GLY A 221 -16.05 22.40 6.94
N GLN A 222 -15.26 21.41 7.33
CA GLN A 222 -15.15 20.13 6.66
C GLN A 222 -15.47 18.97 7.59
N SER A 223 -16.14 17.94 7.07
CA SER A 223 -16.21 16.64 7.73
C SER A 223 -15.95 15.54 6.73
N MET A 224 -15.12 14.56 7.12
CA MET A 224 -14.83 13.38 6.32
C MET A 224 -15.04 12.11 7.14
N ALA A 225 -15.65 11.11 6.52
CA ALA A 225 -15.85 9.81 7.15
C ALA A 225 -15.80 8.68 6.12
N VAL A 226 -15.15 7.57 6.48
CA VAL A 226 -15.28 6.29 5.79
C VAL A 226 -16.35 5.47 6.49
N THR A 227 -17.31 4.96 5.74
CA THR A 227 -18.30 3.99 6.24
C THR A 227 -18.19 2.70 5.45
N TYR A 228 -18.12 1.58 6.15
CA TYR A 228 -18.14 0.24 5.58
C TYR A 228 -19.56 -0.31 5.61
N TYR A 229 -20.05 -0.73 4.44
CA TYR A 229 -21.42 -1.19 4.23
C TYR A 229 -21.48 -2.71 4.04
N THR A 230 -22.66 -3.30 4.13
CA THR A 230 -22.84 -4.72 3.86
C THR A 230 -22.59 -4.98 2.36
N PRO A 231 -21.67 -5.89 1.98
CA PRO A 231 -21.45 -6.25 0.59
C PRO A 231 -22.64 -7.02 0.03
N ALA A 232 -22.93 -6.83 -1.26
CA ALA A 232 -23.89 -7.66 -1.97
C ALA A 232 -23.39 -9.12 -2.01
N SER A 233 -24.31 -10.09 -2.01
CA SER A 233 -23.97 -11.51 -2.12
C SER A 233 -23.19 -11.90 -3.40
N SER A 234 -23.18 -11.00 -4.40
CA SER A 234 -22.47 -11.15 -5.68
C SER A 234 -21.05 -10.59 -5.67
N MET A 235 -20.66 -9.85 -4.64
CA MET A 235 -19.30 -9.33 -4.50
C MET A 235 -18.36 -10.49 -4.10
N SER A 236 -17.29 -10.71 -4.88
CA SER A 236 -16.28 -11.72 -4.55
C SER A 236 -15.47 -11.28 -3.33
N THR A 237 -15.16 -12.21 -2.44
CA THR A 237 -14.36 -11.99 -1.23
C THR A 237 -13.12 -12.89 -1.19
N ASP A 238 -12.45 -13.09 -2.34
CA ASP A 238 -11.43 -14.14 -2.49
C ASP A 238 -10.05 -13.81 -1.89
N ASN A 239 -9.79 -12.57 -1.42
CA ASN A 239 -8.54 -12.23 -0.73
C ASN A 239 -8.70 -11.17 0.37
N ALA A 240 -8.59 -11.58 1.65
CA ALA A 240 -8.90 -10.75 2.83
C ALA A 240 -8.02 -9.49 2.98
N ASP A 241 -6.83 -9.45 2.38
CA ASP A 241 -5.86 -8.36 2.52
C ASP A 241 -5.86 -7.39 1.32
N SER A 242 -6.94 -7.32 0.54
CA SER A 242 -7.06 -6.45 -0.64
C SER A 242 -8.25 -5.51 -0.53
N VAL A 243 -8.08 -4.27 -1.01
CA VAL A 243 -9.17 -3.28 -1.16
C VAL A 243 -10.34 -3.81 -2.00
N LEU A 244 -10.12 -4.84 -2.82
CA LEU A 244 -11.17 -5.51 -3.60
C LEU A 244 -12.24 -6.17 -2.73
N ASN A 245 -11.92 -6.51 -1.48
CA ASN A 245 -12.86 -7.05 -0.50
C ASN A 245 -13.53 -5.98 0.36
N GLU A 246 -13.12 -4.71 0.23
CA GLU A 246 -13.59 -3.63 1.08
C GLU A 246 -14.82 -2.93 0.51
N THR A 247 -15.76 -2.58 1.39
CA THR A 247 -16.97 -1.82 1.07
C THR A 247 -16.89 -0.37 1.55
N GLY A 248 -15.67 0.11 1.81
CA GLY A 248 -15.40 1.46 2.29
C GLY A 248 -15.87 2.51 1.30
N VAL A 249 -16.72 3.42 1.77
CA VAL A 249 -17.14 4.62 1.05
C VAL A 249 -16.75 5.82 1.89
N LEU A 250 -15.86 6.64 1.35
CA LEU A 250 -15.48 7.93 1.89
C LEU A 250 -16.50 8.98 1.47
N THR A 251 -16.96 9.76 2.44
CA THR A 251 -17.76 10.97 2.22
C THR A 251 -16.97 12.16 2.75
N SER A 252 -16.83 13.22 1.95
CA SER A 252 -16.21 14.48 2.32
C SER A 252 -17.19 15.61 2.04
N VAL A 253 -17.45 16.44 3.03
CA VAL A 253 -18.42 17.53 2.95
C VAL A 253 -17.75 18.83 3.35
N ARG A 254 -17.87 19.85 2.50
CA ARG A 254 -17.69 21.26 2.87
C ARG A 254 -19.06 21.89 3.02
N TYR A 255 -19.34 22.46 4.19
CA TYR A 255 -20.69 22.95 4.54
C TYR A 255 -21.10 24.27 3.88
N GLY A 256 -20.18 24.94 3.18
CA GLY A 256 -20.47 26.19 2.48
C GLY A 256 -20.05 27.44 3.25
N TYR A 257 -20.09 28.56 2.53
CA TYR A 257 -19.58 29.85 3.01
C TYR A 257 -20.23 30.27 4.34
N GLY A 258 -19.41 30.45 5.36
CA GLY A 258 -19.85 30.89 6.69
C GLY A 258 -20.49 29.81 7.56
N ILE A 259 -20.48 28.55 7.13
CA ILE A 259 -20.97 27.39 7.89
C ILE A 259 -19.80 26.47 8.21
N MET A 260 -19.55 26.22 9.48
CA MET A 260 -18.43 25.43 9.97
C MET A 260 -18.83 24.06 10.51
N THR A 261 -20.11 23.83 10.80
CA THR A 261 -20.60 22.55 11.34
C THR A 261 -21.96 22.18 10.77
N ALA A 262 -22.29 20.89 10.76
CA ALA A 262 -23.56 20.39 10.24
C ALA A 262 -24.81 20.94 10.94
N ASP A 263 -24.71 21.36 12.20
CA ASP A 263 -25.84 21.82 13.01
C ASP A 263 -26.10 23.33 12.94
N GLN A 264 -25.26 24.07 12.22
CA GLN A 264 -25.43 25.51 12.02
C GLN A 264 -26.55 25.81 11.02
N GLU A 265 -27.46 26.71 11.39
CA GLU A 265 -28.50 27.21 10.51
C GLU A 265 -27.94 28.26 9.54
N ALA A 266 -28.52 28.34 8.33
CA ALA A 266 -28.15 29.34 7.34
C ALA A 266 -28.35 30.76 7.90
N THR A 267 -27.32 31.60 7.79
CA THR A 267 -27.33 32.98 8.28
C THR A 267 -27.99 33.95 7.30
N ASP A 268 -27.89 33.67 6.00
CA ASP A 268 -28.62 34.33 4.90
C ASP A 268 -28.68 33.45 3.64
N ASP A 269 -29.34 33.93 2.58
CA ASP A 269 -29.55 33.21 1.32
C ASP A 269 -28.24 32.90 0.55
N SER A 270 -27.15 33.62 0.82
CA SER A 270 -25.85 33.42 0.13
C SER A 270 -25.11 32.17 0.59
N VAL A 271 -25.45 31.66 1.79
CA VAL A 271 -24.96 30.39 2.32
C VAL A 271 -25.49 29.22 1.49
N LEU A 272 -26.76 29.29 1.10
CA LEU A 272 -27.50 28.17 0.53
C LEU A 272 -26.89 27.70 -0.79
N THR A 273 -26.33 28.59 -1.61
CA THR A 273 -25.79 28.23 -2.92
C THR A 273 -24.34 27.78 -2.91
N SER A 274 -23.76 27.49 -1.74
CA SER A 274 -22.39 27.03 -1.55
C SER A 274 -22.34 25.72 -0.76
N GLY A 275 -21.17 25.08 -0.68
CA GLY A 275 -21.01 23.75 -0.10
C GLY A 275 -20.87 22.68 -1.18
N ILE A 276 -20.08 21.66 -0.91
CA ILE A 276 -19.73 20.61 -1.87
C ILE A 276 -19.56 19.28 -1.15
N VAL A 277 -20.02 18.21 -1.81
CA VAL A 277 -19.97 16.84 -1.30
C VAL A 277 -19.21 15.98 -2.28
N THR A 278 -18.24 15.23 -1.78
CA THR A 278 -17.46 14.25 -2.55
C THR A 278 -17.69 12.86 -1.95
N ILE A 279 -18.01 11.89 -2.79
CA ILE A 279 -18.23 10.49 -2.41
C ILE A 279 -17.25 9.62 -3.21
N ILE A 280 -16.41 8.86 -2.52
CA ILE A 280 -15.33 8.08 -3.12
C ILE A 280 -15.37 6.63 -2.61
N SER A 281 -15.08 5.69 -3.50
CA SER A 281 -14.57 4.38 -3.13
C SER A 281 -13.36 4.05 -4.01
N ASN A 282 -12.37 3.37 -3.47
CA ASN A 282 -11.19 2.91 -4.22
C ASN A 282 -11.31 1.45 -4.67
N ASN A 283 -12.48 0.82 -4.50
CA ASN A 283 -12.76 -0.54 -4.93
C ASN A 283 -13.54 -0.57 -6.26
N PRO A 284 -12.92 -0.96 -7.39
CA PRO A 284 -13.61 -1.07 -8.68
C PRO A 284 -14.69 -2.16 -8.72
N ASN A 285 -14.68 -3.11 -7.78
CA ASN A 285 -15.66 -4.19 -7.66
C ASN A 285 -16.76 -3.91 -6.63
N LEU A 286 -16.82 -2.70 -6.07
CA LEU A 286 -17.78 -2.33 -5.03
C LEU A 286 -19.22 -2.67 -5.45
N GLN A 287 -19.89 -3.53 -4.67
CA GLN A 287 -21.31 -3.81 -4.80
C GLN A 287 -21.91 -3.90 -3.39
N LEU A 288 -22.85 -3.01 -3.09
CA LEU A 288 -23.49 -2.93 -1.79
C LEU A 288 -24.79 -3.72 -1.79
N ASP A 289 -25.18 -4.26 -0.63
CA ASP A 289 -26.47 -4.95 -0.48
C ASP A 289 -27.63 -4.00 -0.80
N ASP A 290 -28.67 -4.50 -1.49
CA ASP A 290 -29.83 -3.70 -1.94
C ASP A 290 -30.56 -2.98 -0.78
N SER A 291 -30.38 -3.43 0.47
CA SER A 291 -30.95 -2.79 1.65
C SER A 291 -30.16 -1.58 2.17
N GLU A 292 -28.93 -1.37 1.69
CA GLU A 292 -28.06 -0.28 2.14
C GLU A 292 -28.53 1.08 1.59
N VAL A 293 -28.47 2.07 2.48
CA VAL A 293 -28.76 3.47 2.17
C VAL A 293 -27.65 4.33 2.73
N ILE A 294 -26.94 5.00 1.83
CA ILE A 294 -25.82 5.88 2.17
C ILE A 294 -26.41 7.26 2.48
N ALA A 295 -26.24 7.72 3.71
CA ALA A 295 -26.71 9.00 4.19
C ALA A 295 -25.53 9.96 4.34
N VAL A 296 -25.52 11.05 3.59
CA VAL A 296 -24.46 12.06 3.65
C VAL A 296 -25.01 13.31 4.33
N GLN A 297 -24.41 13.72 5.45
CA GLN A 297 -24.83 14.90 6.19
C GLN A 297 -24.22 16.16 5.55
N VAL A 298 -25.03 16.90 4.81
CA VAL A 298 -24.63 18.16 4.17
C VAL A 298 -24.92 19.40 5.02
N GLY A 299 -25.58 19.22 6.16
CA GLY A 299 -25.84 20.25 7.16
C GLY A 299 -27.26 20.82 7.10
N ILE A 300 -27.78 21.21 8.26
CA ILE A 300 -29.15 21.73 8.43
C ILE A 300 -29.37 23.07 7.72
N ALA A 301 -28.30 23.83 7.47
CA ALA A 301 -28.33 25.03 6.65
C ALA A 301 -28.94 24.77 5.26
N HIS A 302 -28.78 23.55 4.72
CA HIS A 302 -29.25 23.18 3.39
C HIS A 302 -30.58 22.41 3.38
N ALA A 303 -31.29 22.33 4.52
CA ALA A 303 -32.55 21.60 4.62
C ALA A 303 -33.59 22.07 3.58
N GLY A 304 -34.14 21.12 2.81
CA GLY A 304 -35.12 21.40 1.75
C GLY A 304 -34.52 21.90 0.43
N GLN A 305 -33.19 21.96 0.30
CA GLN A 305 -32.51 22.33 -0.93
C GLN A 305 -32.32 21.14 -1.87
N TYR A 306 -32.24 21.41 -3.18
CA TYR A 306 -31.82 20.40 -4.15
C TYR A 306 -30.32 20.48 -4.41
N TYR A 307 -29.67 19.33 -4.51
CA TYR A 307 -28.30 19.18 -4.98
C TYR A 307 -28.32 18.48 -6.33
N ARG A 308 -27.33 18.77 -7.16
CA ARG A 308 -27.10 18.13 -8.46
C ARG A 308 -25.66 17.65 -8.55
N PRO A 309 -25.35 16.65 -9.40
CA PRO A 309 -23.98 16.22 -9.54
C PRO A 309 -23.15 17.27 -10.30
N LEU A 310 -21.93 17.47 -9.84
CA LEU A 310 -20.84 18.15 -10.53
C LEU A 310 -20.02 17.13 -11.32
N LEU A 311 -19.67 16.00 -10.69
CA LEU A 311 -19.08 14.84 -11.35
C LEU A 311 -20.00 13.63 -11.09
N TYR A 312 -20.30 12.85 -12.14
CA TYR A 312 -21.21 11.71 -12.04
C TYR A 312 -20.68 10.49 -12.80
N PRO A 313 -20.60 9.31 -12.15
CA PRO A 313 -20.03 8.12 -12.76
C PRO A 313 -21.01 7.45 -13.72
N THR A 314 -20.50 6.99 -14.86
CA THR A 314 -21.25 6.22 -15.86
C THR A 314 -20.42 5.05 -16.38
N ALA A 315 -21.05 4.13 -17.10
CA ALA A 315 -20.34 3.02 -17.73
C ALA A 315 -19.33 3.46 -18.82
N ASP A 316 -19.43 4.69 -19.30
CA ASP A 316 -18.56 5.26 -20.34
C ASP A 316 -17.48 6.21 -19.76
N GLY A 317 -17.39 6.33 -18.42
CA GLY A 317 -16.47 7.23 -17.70
C GLY A 317 -17.17 8.28 -16.85
N LEU A 318 -16.40 9.16 -16.22
CA LEU A 318 -16.88 10.19 -15.31
C LEU A 318 -17.36 11.44 -16.06
N GLN A 319 -18.66 11.72 -15.99
CA GLN A 319 -19.28 12.87 -16.64
C GLN A 319 -19.11 14.14 -15.80
N SER A 320 -18.84 15.27 -16.46
CA SER A 320 -18.71 16.59 -15.84
C SER A 320 -19.90 17.47 -16.17
N TYR A 321 -20.50 18.07 -15.13
CA TYR A 321 -21.63 19.00 -15.24
C TYR A 321 -21.24 20.28 -14.50
N LEU A 322 -21.05 21.39 -15.21
CA LEU A 322 -20.62 22.65 -14.56
C LEU A 322 -21.82 23.46 -14.07
N ASN A 323 -22.94 23.39 -14.77
CA ASN A 323 -24.13 24.20 -14.55
C ASN A 323 -25.35 23.34 -14.27
N ASP A 324 -26.34 23.92 -13.59
CA ASP A 324 -27.60 23.22 -13.27
C ASP A 324 -28.37 22.78 -14.52
N SER A 325 -28.17 23.45 -15.66
CA SER A 325 -28.79 23.07 -16.94
C SER A 325 -28.15 21.84 -17.61
N ASP A 326 -26.99 21.39 -17.11
CA ASP A 326 -26.22 20.32 -17.76
C ASP A 326 -26.79 18.94 -17.40
N THR A 327 -27.63 18.84 -16.37
CA THR A 327 -28.22 17.60 -15.88
C THR A 327 -29.59 17.81 -15.25
N ASP A 328 -30.50 16.83 -15.40
CA ASP A 328 -31.79 16.79 -14.70
C ASP A 328 -31.70 15.97 -13.39
N ILE A 329 -30.53 15.39 -13.08
CA ILE A 329 -30.31 14.58 -11.87
C ILE A 329 -30.26 15.50 -10.66
N THR A 330 -31.13 15.26 -9.69
CA THR A 330 -31.17 16.02 -8.43
C THR A 330 -31.48 15.14 -7.23
N LYS A 331 -31.01 15.58 -6.06
CA LYS A 331 -31.30 15.00 -4.75
C LYS A 331 -31.82 16.08 -3.82
N LEU A 332 -32.88 15.78 -3.07
CA LEU A 332 -33.45 16.71 -2.07
C LEU A 332 -32.78 16.45 -0.72
N VAL A 333 -32.30 17.51 -0.07
CA VAL A 333 -31.84 17.47 1.32
C VAL A 333 -33.06 17.42 2.23
N ASP A 334 -33.07 16.49 3.18
CA ASP A 334 -34.16 16.36 4.14
C ASP A 334 -34.17 17.47 5.21
N ASP A 335 -35.16 17.44 6.11
CA ASP A 335 -35.31 18.44 7.18
C ASP A 335 -34.15 18.42 8.20
N ASN A 336 -33.32 17.37 8.22
CA ASN A 336 -32.18 17.23 9.13
C ASN A 336 -30.84 17.50 8.45
N GLY A 337 -30.81 17.84 7.15
CA GLY A 337 -29.58 18.12 6.43
C GLY A 337 -28.92 16.89 5.78
N TYR A 338 -29.66 15.82 5.51
CA TYR A 338 -29.12 14.62 4.84
C TYR A 338 -29.51 14.51 3.37
N ILE A 339 -28.58 14.00 2.56
CA ILE A 339 -28.82 13.48 1.21
C ILE A 339 -28.69 11.95 1.26
N TYR A 340 -29.59 11.24 0.57
CA TYR A 340 -29.62 9.78 0.55
C TYR A 340 -29.34 9.19 -0.84
N PHE A 341 -28.50 8.16 -0.86
CA PHE A 341 -28.15 7.37 -2.05
C PHE A 341 -28.47 5.89 -1.81
N THR A 342 -28.99 5.22 -2.83
CA THR A 342 -29.23 3.77 -2.79
C THR A 342 -27.96 3.00 -3.15
N ALA A 343 -27.86 1.73 -2.75
CA ALA A 343 -26.78 0.82 -3.15
C ALA A 343 -26.48 0.84 -4.68
N ASP A 344 -27.51 0.85 -5.53
CA ASP A 344 -27.34 0.88 -6.99
C ASP A 344 -26.70 2.18 -7.54
N GLU A 345 -26.74 3.27 -6.77
CA GLU A 345 -26.16 4.58 -7.12
C GLU A 345 -24.69 4.70 -6.72
N ILE A 346 -24.21 3.84 -5.80
CA ILE A 346 -22.83 3.83 -5.29
C ILE A 346 -22.26 2.42 -5.47
N LYS A 347 -21.55 2.21 -6.59
CA LYS A 347 -20.96 0.94 -6.98
C LYS A 347 -19.66 1.15 -7.76
N GLY A 348 -18.86 0.11 -7.89
CA GLY A 348 -17.56 0.18 -8.54
C GLY A 348 -17.65 0.31 -10.06
N TYR A 349 -16.67 1.00 -10.63
CA TYR A 349 -16.47 1.24 -12.05
C TYR A 349 -15.00 1.07 -12.43
N GLU A 350 -14.77 0.62 -13.66
CA GLU A 350 -13.45 0.49 -14.27
C GLU A 350 -13.46 1.20 -15.63
N THR A 351 -12.88 2.40 -15.64
CA THR A 351 -12.80 3.32 -16.77
C THR A 351 -11.47 4.07 -16.69
N VAL A 352 -11.06 4.75 -17.76
CA VAL A 352 -9.74 5.42 -17.82
C VAL A 352 -9.54 6.43 -16.68
N ASP A 353 -10.62 7.08 -16.25
CA ASP A 353 -10.66 8.15 -15.26
C ASP A 353 -11.12 7.69 -13.86
N MET A 354 -11.51 6.42 -13.70
CA MET A 354 -12.05 5.89 -12.45
C MET A 354 -11.86 4.36 -12.36
N ASN A 355 -11.25 3.93 -11.26
CA ASN A 355 -11.06 2.55 -10.85
C ASN A 355 -11.51 2.43 -9.39
N GLY A 356 -12.83 2.40 -9.21
CA GLY A 356 -13.50 2.68 -7.94
C GLY A 356 -14.85 3.37 -8.17
N TYR A 357 -15.18 4.33 -7.31
CA TYR A 357 -16.34 5.19 -7.45
C TYR A 357 -15.97 6.63 -7.15
N LEU A 358 -16.50 7.58 -7.92
CA LEU A 358 -16.44 9.01 -7.63
C LEU A 358 -17.76 9.67 -8.04
N SER A 359 -18.38 10.38 -7.12
CA SER A 359 -19.35 11.43 -7.45
C SER A 359 -19.13 12.67 -6.61
N VAL A 360 -19.41 13.82 -7.21
CA VAL A 360 -19.31 15.12 -6.53
C VAL A 360 -20.62 15.86 -6.71
N TRP A 361 -21.16 16.47 -5.66
CA TRP A 361 -22.47 17.11 -5.65
C TRP A 361 -22.41 18.51 -5.09
N VAL A 362 -23.19 19.41 -5.68
CA VAL A 362 -23.26 20.84 -5.31
C VAL A 362 -24.72 21.30 -5.26
N PRO A 363 -25.05 22.32 -4.44
CA PRO A 363 -26.39 22.87 -4.38
C PRO A 363 -26.82 23.50 -5.71
N VAL A 364 -28.10 23.35 -6.06
CA VAL A 364 -28.69 24.06 -7.20
C VAL A 364 -28.93 25.54 -6.86
N GLY A 365 -28.94 26.38 -7.89
CA GLY A 365 -29.31 27.80 -7.81
C GLY A 365 -28.13 28.76 -7.67
N ALA A 366 -26.89 28.27 -7.69
CA ALA A 366 -25.70 29.12 -7.68
C ALA A 366 -25.57 29.88 -9.01
N ASP A 367 -25.36 31.20 -8.92
CA ASP A 367 -25.08 32.02 -10.09
C ASP A 367 -23.82 31.54 -10.84
N GLU A 368 -23.79 31.70 -12.17
CA GLU A 368 -22.63 31.33 -13.00
C GLU A 368 -21.36 32.10 -12.59
N ASN A 369 -21.51 33.32 -12.05
CA ASN A 369 -20.42 34.18 -11.60
C ASN A 369 -20.28 34.22 -10.07
N GLN A 370 -20.82 33.24 -9.35
CA GLN A 370 -20.65 33.15 -7.90
C GLN A 370 -19.16 32.97 -7.55
N ASP A 371 -18.67 33.76 -6.61
CA ASP A 371 -17.31 33.66 -6.09
C ASP A 371 -17.39 33.79 -4.56
N ILE A 372 -17.11 32.68 -3.86
CA ILE A 372 -17.18 32.60 -2.41
C ILE A 372 -15.80 32.68 -1.75
N ARG A 373 -14.74 32.90 -2.54
CA ARG A 373 -13.39 33.03 -2.03
C ARG A 373 -13.29 34.23 -1.09
N VAL A 374 -12.45 34.08 -0.08
CA VAL A 374 -12.24 35.08 0.98
C VAL A 374 -11.01 35.92 0.62
N SER A 375 -11.18 37.24 0.68
CA SER A 375 -10.05 38.17 0.55
C SER A 375 -9.21 38.17 1.83
N ALA A 376 -7.90 38.29 1.68
CA ALA A 376 -6.95 38.38 2.78
C ALA A 376 -7.24 39.56 3.73
N ASP A 377 -7.06 39.35 5.04
CA ASP A 377 -7.18 40.39 6.05
C ASP A 377 -6.03 41.41 5.92
N THR A 378 -6.40 42.68 6.00
CA THR A 378 -5.48 43.82 5.92
C THR A 378 -5.08 44.36 7.29
N SER A 379 -5.65 43.79 8.35
CA SER A 379 -5.32 44.13 9.73
C SER A 379 -3.88 43.70 10.03
N ALA A 380 -3.19 44.54 10.80
CA ALA A 380 -1.83 44.22 11.23
C ALA A 380 -1.84 43.01 12.17
N TYR A 381 -0.87 42.12 12.00
CA TYR A 381 -0.68 40.97 12.88
C TYR A 381 -0.44 41.40 14.33
N ALA A 382 -0.96 40.61 15.27
CA ALA A 382 -0.63 40.75 16.68
C ALA A 382 0.81 40.29 16.95
N GLU A 383 1.39 40.75 18.07
CA GLU A 383 2.73 40.34 18.47
C GLU A 383 2.80 38.82 18.68
N GLY A 384 3.64 38.15 17.88
CA GLY A 384 3.85 36.70 17.93
C GLY A 384 2.94 35.87 17.02
N GLU A 385 2.10 36.49 16.19
CA GLU A 385 1.39 35.78 15.12
C GLU A 385 2.35 35.35 14.00
N LEU A 386 2.05 34.20 13.39
CA LEU A 386 2.84 33.61 12.31
C LEU A 386 2.53 34.29 10.96
N THR A 387 3.53 34.30 10.09
CA THR A 387 3.48 34.87 8.74
C THR A 387 2.43 34.19 7.87
N TYR A 388 2.33 32.86 7.95
CA TYR A 388 1.25 32.09 7.35
C TYR A 388 0.44 31.43 8.46
N GLN A 389 -0.88 31.42 8.30
CA GLN A 389 -1.83 30.76 9.18
C GLN A 389 -2.87 30.08 8.30
N ALA A 390 -3.41 28.94 8.75
CA ALA A 390 -4.52 28.30 8.06
C ALA A 390 -5.78 29.16 8.21
N THR A 391 -6.17 29.84 7.13
CA THR A 391 -7.32 30.75 7.12
C THR A 391 -8.15 30.52 5.88
N ALA A 392 -9.39 31.03 5.89
CA ALA A 392 -10.24 30.99 4.70
C ALA A 392 -9.63 31.73 3.48
N ALA A 393 -8.77 32.72 3.71
CA ALA A 393 -8.10 33.46 2.63
C ALA A 393 -6.91 32.68 2.05
N LEU A 394 -6.16 31.95 2.90
CA LEU A 394 -5.15 30.98 2.47
C LEU A 394 -5.81 29.84 1.69
N ASP A 395 -6.91 29.28 2.21
CA ASP A 395 -7.72 28.28 1.53
C ASP A 395 -8.17 28.75 0.15
N SER A 396 -8.42 30.05 -0.02
CA SER A 396 -8.89 30.59 -1.30
C SER A 396 -7.83 30.60 -2.41
N GLN A 397 -6.58 30.26 -2.08
CA GLN A 397 -5.46 30.22 -3.02
C GLN A 397 -5.44 28.90 -3.82
N VAL A 398 -4.92 28.96 -5.04
CA VAL A 398 -4.64 27.79 -5.89
C VAL A 398 -3.38 28.07 -6.68
N ILE A 399 -2.42 27.15 -6.59
CA ILE A 399 -1.18 27.20 -7.36
C ILE A 399 -1.35 26.34 -8.61
N TYR A 400 -0.87 26.83 -9.75
CA TYR A 400 -0.73 26.02 -10.97
C TYR A 400 0.75 25.87 -11.33
N GLU A 401 1.25 24.64 -11.21
CA GLU A 401 2.56 24.24 -11.73
C GLU A 401 2.45 24.11 -13.24
N GLY A 402 2.78 25.21 -13.92
CA GLY A 402 2.35 25.45 -15.29
C GLY A 402 3.25 24.89 -16.37
N PHE A 403 4.00 23.82 -16.10
CA PHE A 403 4.94 23.20 -17.03
C PHE A 403 5.13 21.71 -16.74
N SER A 404 5.71 21.00 -17.71
CA SER A 404 6.31 19.67 -17.53
C SER A 404 7.77 19.72 -17.98
N ASN A 405 8.62 18.96 -17.29
CA ASN A 405 10.02 18.75 -17.69
C ASN A 405 10.15 18.28 -19.16
N PHE A 406 9.23 17.43 -19.59
CA PHE A 406 9.32 16.67 -20.83
C PHE A 406 8.62 17.30 -22.03
N GLN A 407 8.20 18.56 -21.93
CA GLN A 407 7.69 19.31 -23.08
C GLN A 407 8.66 19.22 -24.27
N ASP A 408 8.12 19.11 -25.48
CA ASP A 408 8.94 19.07 -26.69
C ASP A 408 9.61 20.42 -26.95
N PHE A 409 10.76 20.38 -27.62
CA PHE A 409 11.35 21.58 -28.21
C PHE A 409 10.37 22.21 -29.21
N VAL A 410 10.23 23.54 -29.15
CA VAL A 410 9.28 24.24 -30.01
C VAL A 410 9.63 24.13 -31.49
N THR A 411 8.62 23.96 -32.35
CA THR A 411 8.84 23.88 -33.80
C THR A 411 8.60 25.22 -34.51
N SER A 412 7.87 26.12 -33.87
CA SER A 412 7.56 27.46 -34.36
C SER A 412 7.50 28.50 -33.23
N ASP A 413 7.76 29.75 -33.58
CA ASP A 413 7.83 30.88 -32.64
C ASP A 413 6.52 31.14 -31.86
N SER A 414 5.37 30.73 -32.38
CA SER A 414 4.07 30.86 -31.69
C SER A 414 3.83 29.78 -30.63
N GLU A 415 4.61 28.70 -30.62
CA GLU A 415 4.43 27.56 -29.71
C GLU A 415 5.23 27.70 -28.40
N TYR A 416 6.01 28.78 -28.26
CA TYR A 416 6.73 29.06 -27.01
C TYR A 416 5.77 29.17 -25.83
N THR A 417 6.04 28.39 -24.78
CA THR A 417 5.26 28.31 -23.54
C THR A 417 4.91 29.69 -23.00
N ASN A 418 5.88 30.61 -22.89
CA ASN A 418 5.63 31.93 -22.32
C ASN A 418 4.63 32.76 -23.16
N LYS A 419 4.59 32.57 -24.49
CA LYS A 419 3.57 33.23 -25.33
C LYS A 419 2.20 32.62 -25.12
N LEU A 420 2.13 31.30 -25.12
CA LEU A 420 0.87 30.58 -24.89
C LEU A 420 0.30 30.86 -23.50
N ILE A 421 1.15 31.01 -22.48
CA ILE A 421 0.73 31.50 -21.16
C ILE A 421 0.07 32.88 -21.28
N ALA A 422 0.72 33.84 -21.96
CA ALA A 422 0.18 35.18 -22.14
C ALA A 422 -1.14 35.21 -22.93
N GLU A 423 -1.32 34.27 -23.88
CA GLU A 423 -2.54 34.13 -24.69
C GLU A 423 -3.70 33.47 -23.94
N ASN A 424 -3.42 32.65 -22.91
CA ASN A 424 -4.41 31.83 -22.21
C ASN A 424 -4.71 32.33 -20.78
N VAL A 425 -4.34 33.55 -20.41
CA VAL A 425 -4.58 34.08 -19.05
C VAL A 425 -6.04 34.04 -18.61
N ASP A 426 -6.98 34.29 -19.53
CA ASP A 426 -8.42 34.19 -19.23
C ASP A 426 -8.83 32.78 -18.82
N LEU A 427 -8.17 31.74 -19.35
CA LEU A 427 -8.41 30.34 -19.00
C LEU A 427 -7.94 30.06 -17.57
N PHE A 428 -6.72 30.45 -17.21
CA PHE A 428 -6.19 30.28 -15.85
C PHE A 428 -7.02 31.04 -14.81
N THR A 429 -7.50 32.24 -15.17
CA THR A 429 -8.43 33.01 -14.33
C THR A 429 -9.74 32.26 -14.12
N SER A 430 -10.28 31.63 -15.18
CA SER A 430 -11.51 30.83 -15.09
C SER A 430 -11.37 29.61 -14.18
N TRP A 431 -10.17 29.06 -14.04
CA TRP A 431 -9.85 27.98 -13.11
C TRP A 431 -9.62 28.44 -11.68
N GLY A 432 -9.57 29.75 -11.43
CA GLY A 432 -9.38 30.31 -10.09
C GLY A 432 -7.92 30.27 -9.63
N ILE A 433 -6.96 30.08 -10.54
CA ILE A 433 -5.54 30.13 -10.22
C ILE A 433 -5.19 31.50 -9.63
N THR A 434 -4.53 31.51 -8.48
CA THR A 434 -4.08 32.74 -7.81
C THR A 434 -2.57 32.94 -7.94
N SER A 435 -1.82 31.84 -8.09
CA SER A 435 -0.37 31.86 -8.32
C SER A 435 0.01 30.88 -9.44
N PHE A 436 0.78 31.36 -10.41
CA PHE A 436 1.30 30.56 -11.51
C PHE A 436 2.77 30.26 -11.26
N GLU A 437 3.09 28.99 -11.05
CA GLU A 437 4.46 28.50 -10.92
C GLU A 437 5.01 28.23 -12.33
N MET A 438 5.96 29.07 -12.74
CA MET A 438 6.63 28.95 -14.02
C MET A 438 7.85 28.05 -13.89
N ALA A 439 8.13 27.26 -14.93
CA ALA A 439 9.40 26.55 -15.06
C ALA A 439 10.60 27.46 -14.82
N PRO A 440 11.76 26.93 -14.39
CA PRO A 440 12.99 27.69 -14.29
C PRO A 440 13.35 28.33 -15.64
N GLN A 441 13.52 29.65 -15.64
CA GLN A 441 13.69 30.42 -16.87
C GLN A 441 15.15 30.57 -17.34
N TYR A 442 16.08 29.86 -16.70
CA TYR A 442 17.49 29.87 -17.05
C TYR A 442 17.71 29.31 -18.46
N VAL A 443 18.76 29.78 -19.16
CA VAL A 443 19.20 29.15 -20.40
C VAL A 443 19.92 27.85 -20.05
N SER A 444 19.37 26.73 -20.52
CA SER A 444 19.90 25.40 -20.22
C SER A 444 21.24 25.13 -20.89
N THR A 445 22.07 24.33 -20.23
CA THR A 445 23.21 23.66 -20.87
C THR A 445 22.73 22.47 -21.70
N ASP A 446 23.57 21.97 -22.61
CA ASP A 446 23.26 20.86 -23.52
C ASP A 446 24.32 19.74 -23.48
N ASP A 447 25.01 19.60 -22.35
CA ASP A 447 26.12 18.65 -22.21
C ASP A 447 25.69 17.16 -22.11
N GLY A 448 24.40 16.91 -21.91
CA GLY A 448 23.81 15.58 -21.89
C GLY A 448 24.23 14.74 -20.69
N THR A 449 24.72 15.36 -19.62
CA THR A 449 25.24 14.67 -18.43
C THR A 449 24.16 14.18 -17.47
N PHE A 450 22.97 14.77 -17.54
CA PHE A 450 21.78 14.38 -16.78
C PHE A 450 20.52 14.77 -17.56
N LEU A 451 19.35 14.22 -17.16
CA LEU A 451 18.08 14.41 -17.86
C LEU A 451 17.76 15.89 -18.13
N ASP A 452 18.01 16.77 -17.15
CA ASP A 452 17.71 18.21 -17.23
C ASP A 452 18.45 18.90 -18.39
N SER A 453 19.72 18.53 -18.60
CA SER A 453 20.53 19.04 -19.70
C SER A 453 20.13 18.46 -21.06
N ILE A 454 19.58 17.24 -21.08
CA ILE A 454 19.14 16.55 -22.29
C ILE A 454 17.83 17.18 -22.79
N ILE A 455 16.87 17.37 -21.89
CA ILE A 455 15.55 17.92 -22.20
C ILE A 455 15.49 19.44 -22.10
N GLN A 456 16.56 20.07 -21.59
CA GLN A 456 16.74 21.52 -21.47
C GLN A 456 15.57 22.21 -20.73
N ASN A 457 15.05 21.60 -19.67
CA ASN A 457 13.96 22.12 -18.84
C ASN A 457 14.34 23.34 -17.99
N GLY A 458 15.61 23.74 -18.00
CA GLY A 458 16.07 24.93 -17.27
C GLY A 458 16.60 24.64 -15.88
N TYR A 459 16.57 23.42 -15.34
CA TYR A 459 17.23 23.10 -14.06
C TYR A 459 18.76 22.92 -14.19
N ALA A 460 19.24 22.56 -15.39
CA ALA A 460 20.67 22.50 -15.71
C ALA A 460 21.12 23.74 -16.50
N PHE A 461 21.81 24.69 -15.85
CA PHE A 461 22.26 25.96 -16.44
C PHE A 461 23.67 26.33 -16.00
N ASP A 462 24.38 27.14 -16.79
CA ASP A 462 25.74 27.65 -16.49
C ASP A 462 25.78 29.15 -16.14
N ASP A 463 24.68 29.87 -16.36
CA ASP A 463 24.50 31.29 -16.01
C ASP A 463 23.15 31.56 -15.34
N ARG A 464 23.18 31.74 -14.01
CA ARG A 464 22.01 31.99 -13.16
C ARG A 464 21.22 33.25 -13.51
N TYR A 465 21.85 34.19 -14.21
CA TYR A 465 21.19 35.44 -14.57
C TYR A 465 20.71 35.45 -16.02
N ASP A 466 21.03 34.46 -16.84
CA ASP A 466 20.57 34.40 -18.23
C ASP A 466 19.14 33.86 -18.33
N LEU A 467 18.18 34.76 -18.13
CA LEU A 467 16.74 34.47 -18.27
C LEU A 467 16.29 34.68 -19.73
N ALA A 468 16.89 33.91 -20.64
CA ALA A 468 16.73 34.02 -22.09
C ALA A 468 17.15 35.36 -22.71
N MET A 469 18.22 35.96 -22.16
CA MET A 469 18.82 37.21 -22.66
C MET A 469 19.91 36.97 -23.71
N SER A 470 20.69 35.89 -23.61
CA SER A 470 21.65 35.53 -24.69
C SER A 470 20.97 34.90 -25.89
N GLN A 471 19.99 34.03 -25.64
CA GLN A 471 19.21 33.29 -26.62
C GLN A 471 17.85 32.90 -26.02
N ASN A 472 16.92 32.43 -26.85
CA ASN A 472 15.69 31.86 -26.32
C ASN A 472 16.02 30.60 -25.49
N ASN A 473 15.40 30.46 -24.33
CA ASN A 473 15.37 29.19 -23.60
C ASN A 473 14.25 28.29 -24.19
N LYS A 474 13.99 27.13 -23.56
CA LYS A 474 12.92 26.21 -23.98
C LYS A 474 11.53 26.86 -24.00
N TYR A 475 11.32 27.89 -23.19
CA TYR A 475 10.02 28.53 -22.93
C TYR A 475 9.79 29.83 -23.70
N GLY A 476 10.83 30.48 -24.23
CA GLY A 476 10.73 31.68 -25.07
C GLY A 476 11.90 32.64 -24.93
N SER A 477 11.72 33.85 -25.46
CA SER A 477 12.66 34.95 -25.27
C SER A 477 12.45 35.66 -23.92
N ALA A 478 13.43 36.45 -23.47
CA ALA A 478 13.25 37.32 -22.29
C ALA A 478 12.06 38.29 -22.41
N GLU A 479 11.66 38.69 -23.62
CA GLU A 479 10.47 39.54 -23.82
C GLU A 479 9.18 38.72 -23.69
N ASP A 480 9.18 37.47 -24.14
CA ASP A 480 8.02 36.57 -23.96
C ASP A 480 7.78 36.29 -22.48
N LEU A 481 8.84 36.03 -21.70
CA LEU A 481 8.76 35.89 -20.25
C LEU A 481 8.15 37.16 -19.61
N ARG A 482 8.65 38.34 -19.93
CA ARG A 482 8.09 39.61 -19.42
C ARG A 482 6.64 39.81 -19.81
N ASN A 483 6.24 39.38 -21.00
CA ASN A 483 4.86 39.51 -21.46
C ASN A 483 3.92 38.53 -20.76
N ALA A 484 4.35 37.30 -20.53
CA ALA A 484 3.64 36.30 -19.72
C ALA A 484 3.37 36.84 -18.30
N ILE A 485 4.42 37.29 -17.61
CA ILE A 485 4.31 37.85 -16.25
C ILE A 485 3.35 39.05 -16.22
N LYS A 486 3.47 39.99 -17.17
CA LYS A 486 2.56 41.14 -17.25
C LYS A 486 1.11 40.72 -17.49
N ALA A 487 0.88 39.72 -18.33
CA ALA A 487 -0.46 39.23 -18.64
C ALA A 487 -1.09 38.57 -17.41
N LEU A 488 -0.35 37.70 -16.71
CA LEU A 488 -0.78 37.07 -15.45
C LEU A 488 -1.10 38.11 -14.38
N HIS A 489 -0.20 39.07 -14.13
CA HIS A 489 -0.45 40.16 -13.17
C HIS A 489 -1.65 41.02 -13.56
N ALA A 490 -1.89 41.25 -14.86
CA ALA A 490 -3.05 42.02 -15.32
C ALA A 490 -4.39 41.32 -15.02
N ALA A 491 -4.36 39.99 -14.86
CA ALA A 491 -5.49 39.18 -14.41
C ALA A 491 -5.51 38.92 -12.89
N GLY A 492 -4.53 39.46 -12.14
CA GLY A 492 -4.44 39.26 -10.69
C GLY A 492 -3.82 37.92 -10.28
N ILE A 493 -3.13 37.23 -11.19
CA ILE A 493 -2.43 35.97 -10.92
C ILE A 493 -0.95 36.29 -10.61
N GLN A 494 -0.45 35.84 -9.46
CA GLN A 494 0.95 35.96 -9.07
C GLN A 494 1.84 35.04 -9.92
N VAL A 495 3.15 35.30 -9.92
CA VAL A 495 4.13 34.43 -10.58
C VAL A 495 5.14 33.94 -9.55
N ILE A 496 5.24 32.62 -9.40
CA ILE A 496 6.30 31.97 -8.63
C ILE A 496 7.48 31.76 -9.59
N ALA A 497 8.64 32.29 -9.20
CA ALA A 497 9.89 32.04 -9.89
C ALA A 497 10.62 30.88 -9.21
N ASP A 498 11.07 29.91 -9.99
CA ASP A 498 11.87 28.83 -9.45
C ASP A 498 13.27 29.32 -9.08
N TRP A 499 13.62 29.16 -7.81
CA TRP A 499 14.92 29.54 -7.26
C TRP A 499 15.72 28.29 -6.97
N VAL A 500 16.78 28.10 -7.76
CA VAL A 500 17.65 26.91 -7.79
C VAL A 500 19.06 27.31 -7.29
N PRO A 501 19.35 27.14 -5.99
CA PRO A 501 20.60 27.58 -5.39
C PRO A 501 21.66 26.47 -5.22
N ASP A 502 21.30 25.20 -5.34
CA ASP A 502 22.17 24.06 -5.00
C ASP A 502 23.38 23.93 -5.94
N GLN A 503 23.14 24.05 -7.24
CA GLN A 503 24.07 23.62 -8.28
C GLN A 503 24.18 24.59 -9.47
N ILE A 504 25.23 24.37 -10.29
CA ILE A 504 25.44 25.03 -11.58
C ILE A 504 26.23 24.09 -12.50
N TYR A 505 25.93 24.11 -13.80
CA TYR A 505 26.44 23.15 -14.78
C TYR A 505 27.50 23.74 -15.70
N SER A 506 28.20 22.84 -16.40
CA SER A 506 29.02 23.09 -17.60
C SER A 506 29.99 24.29 -17.57
N LEU A 507 30.54 24.64 -16.40
CA LEU A 507 31.46 25.78 -16.27
C LEU A 507 32.72 25.61 -17.15
N PRO A 508 33.07 26.61 -17.99
CA PRO A 508 34.08 26.44 -19.04
C PRO A 508 35.53 26.44 -18.53
N GLY A 509 35.79 27.01 -17.35
CA GLY A 509 37.13 27.19 -16.80
C GLY A 509 37.56 26.06 -15.87
N GLU A 510 38.74 25.51 -16.14
CA GLU A 510 39.37 24.49 -15.30
C GLU A 510 40.21 25.11 -14.17
N GLU A 511 40.10 24.54 -12.97
CA GLU A 511 40.97 24.80 -11.83
C GLU A 511 41.51 23.48 -11.27
N VAL A 512 42.70 23.52 -10.67
CA VAL A 512 43.26 22.37 -9.93
C VAL A 512 42.81 22.49 -8.49
N VAL A 513 42.01 21.53 -8.04
CA VAL A 513 41.47 21.43 -6.68
C VAL A 513 42.10 20.26 -5.94
N THR A 514 42.01 20.24 -4.62
CA THR A 514 42.23 19.04 -3.83
C THR A 514 40.89 18.36 -3.63
N ALA A 515 40.73 17.13 -4.13
CA ALA A 515 39.47 16.40 -4.09
C ALA A 515 39.55 15.11 -3.29
N THR A 516 38.43 14.75 -2.67
CA THR A 516 38.17 13.46 -2.02
C THR A 516 36.84 12.93 -2.56
N ARG A 517 36.76 11.64 -2.90
CA ARG A 517 35.50 10.99 -3.31
C ARG A 517 34.62 10.79 -2.07
N VAL A 518 33.39 11.27 -2.14
CA VAL A 518 32.41 11.26 -1.04
C VAL A 518 31.05 10.73 -1.51
N ASN A 519 30.21 10.23 -0.61
CA ASN A 519 28.79 9.96 -0.88
C ASN A 519 27.97 11.27 -0.90
N ASP A 520 26.64 11.17 -1.01
CA ASP A 520 25.75 12.32 -1.14
C ASP A 520 25.69 13.20 0.13
N TYR A 521 26.10 12.66 1.28
CA TYR A 521 26.22 13.39 2.55
C TYR A 521 27.62 14.02 2.77
N GLY A 522 28.53 13.90 1.80
CA GLY A 522 29.89 14.40 1.93
C GLY A 522 30.83 13.50 2.74
N GLU A 523 30.44 12.26 3.04
CA GLU A 523 31.26 11.30 3.79
C GLU A 523 32.24 10.58 2.87
N GLU A 524 33.50 10.46 3.30
CA GLU A 524 34.57 9.87 2.49
C GLU A 524 34.26 8.42 2.07
N THR A 525 34.39 8.13 0.77
CA THR A 525 34.29 6.77 0.25
C THR A 525 35.57 6.00 0.56
N GLU A 526 35.47 5.00 1.43
CA GLU A 526 36.61 4.19 1.82
C GLU A 526 37.25 3.47 0.62
N GLY A 527 38.59 3.44 0.59
CA GLY A 527 39.33 2.79 -0.49
C GLY A 527 39.38 3.56 -1.82
N ALA A 528 38.74 4.73 -1.93
CA ALA A 528 38.76 5.52 -3.15
C ALA A 528 40.16 6.04 -3.50
N TYR A 529 40.51 5.96 -4.80
CA TYR A 529 41.79 6.48 -5.31
C TYR A 529 41.88 8.01 -5.31
N ILE A 530 40.74 8.71 -5.35
CA ILE A 530 40.67 10.16 -5.19
C ILE A 530 40.42 10.44 -3.71
N ASN A 531 41.50 10.68 -2.98
CA ASN A 531 41.47 11.09 -1.58
C ASN A 531 42.60 12.10 -1.37
N ASN A 532 42.25 13.34 -1.00
CA ASN A 532 43.19 14.46 -0.88
C ASN A 532 44.12 14.59 -2.10
N THR A 533 43.59 14.35 -3.30
CA THR A 533 44.35 14.26 -4.55
C THR A 533 44.13 15.51 -5.38
N LEU A 534 45.18 16.03 -6.05
CA LEU A 534 44.98 17.12 -7.01
C LEU A 534 44.18 16.63 -8.22
N TYR A 535 43.07 17.30 -8.48
CA TYR A 535 42.10 16.97 -9.53
C TYR A 535 41.78 18.21 -10.35
N VAL A 536 41.49 18.05 -11.65
CA VAL A 536 41.14 19.18 -12.52
C VAL A 536 39.63 19.27 -12.61
N ALA A 537 39.03 20.26 -11.95
CA ALA A 537 37.59 20.49 -11.95
C ALA A 537 37.20 21.65 -12.86
N ASN A 538 36.09 21.50 -13.56
CA ASN A 538 35.42 22.56 -14.31
C ASN A 538 34.59 23.39 -13.32
N SER A 539 35.18 24.45 -12.78
CA SER A 539 34.64 25.17 -11.61
C SER A 539 34.63 26.68 -11.79
N LYS A 540 35.17 27.18 -12.91
CA LYS A 540 35.29 28.61 -13.15
C LYS A 540 34.37 29.07 -14.27
N SER A 541 33.49 30.02 -13.97
CA SER A 541 32.62 30.62 -15.00
C SER A 541 33.41 31.49 -15.98
N SER A 542 32.76 31.88 -17.08
CA SER A 542 33.43 32.59 -18.18
C SER A 542 33.99 33.96 -17.74
N GLY A 543 33.29 34.63 -16.82
CA GLY A 543 33.56 36.00 -16.41
C GLY A 543 33.19 37.06 -17.46
N GLU A 544 32.52 36.65 -18.54
CA GLU A 544 31.97 37.51 -19.60
C GLU A 544 30.45 37.31 -19.76
N ASP A 545 29.85 36.53 -18.87
CA ASP A 545 28.44 36.12 -18.79
C ASP A 545 27.58 37.12 -17.99
N TYR A 546 26.27 36.86 -17.85
CA TYR A 546 25.37 37.71 -17.07
C TYR A 546 25.61 37.57 -15.57
N GLN A 547 26.16 36.46 -15.07
CA GLN A 547 26.72 36.39 -13.72
C GLN A 547 27.80 37.46 -13.50
N ALA A 548 28.73 37.66 -14.44
CA ALA A 548 29.70 38.75 -14.36
C ALA A 548 29.05 40.13 -14.40
N GLN A 549 27.95 40.28 -15.13
CA GLN A 549 27.20 41.53 -15.18
C GLN A 549 26.45 41.82 -13.87
N TYR A 550 25.68 40.88 -13.34
CA TYR A 550 24.69 41.13 -12.28
C TYR A 550 25.05 40.56 -10.91
N GLY A 551 26.01 39.63 -10.83
CA GLY A 551 26.40 38.99 -9.58
C GLY A 551 26.75 40.00 -8.48
N GLY A 552 25.97 40.05 -7.42
CA GLY A 552 26.17 40.94 -6.27
C GLY A 552 25.95 42.45 -6.53
N GLU A 553 25.49 42.88 -7.71
CA GLU A 553 25.28 44.32 -8.03
C GLU A 553 24.24 44.98 -7.13
N PHE A 554 23.25 44.21 -6.67
CA PHE A 554 22.12 44.74 -5.89
C PHE A 554 22.39 44.73 -4.38
N LEU A 555 23.48 44.13 -3.92
CA LEU A 555 23.77 43.96 -2.49
C LEU A 555 23.99 45.30 -1.78
N ASP A 556 24.68 46.26 -2.41
CA ASP A 556 24.92 47.57 -1.80
C ASP A 556 23.60 48.35 -1.62
N TYR A 557 22.68 48.24 -2.59
CA TYR A 557 21.34 48.83 -2.48
C TYR A 557 20.50 48.15 -1.39
N LEU A 558 20.51 46.81 -1.35
CA LEU A 558 19.79 46.05 -0.33
C LEU A 558 20.32 46.35 1.08
N GLN A 559 21.64 46.45 1.25
CA GLN A 559 22.25 46.79 2.54
C GLN A 559 21.92 48.22 2.99
N GLU A 560 21.82 49.18 2.07
CA GLU A 560 21.39 50.54 2.39
C GLU A 560 19.89 50.59 2.75
N THR A 561 19.07 49.78 2.09
CA THR A 561 17.60 49.82 2.22
C THR A 561 17.10 49.00 3.40
N TYR A 562 17.70 47.83 3.64
CA TYR A 562 17.30 46.81 4.62
C TYR A 562 18.52 46.37 5.45
N PRO A 563 19.15 47.26 6.23
CA PRO A 563 20.39 46.97 6.94
C PRO A 563 20.24 45.81 7.93
N GLU A 564 19.07 45.63 8.54
CA GLU A 564 18.78 44.59 9.52
C GLU A 564 19.05 43.18 8.98
N MET A 565 18.71 42.89 7.73
CA MET A 565 18.96 41.58 7.10
C MET A 565 20.45 41.23 7.02
N PHE A 566 21.34 42.22 7.01
CA PHE A 566 22.80 42.06 6.99
C PHE A 566 23.44 42.11 8.38
N GLU A 567 22.65 42.30 9.44
CA GLU A 567 23.10 42.32 10.83
C GLU A 567 22.69 41.06 11.60
N VAL A 568 21.62 40.37 11.16
CA VAL A 568 21.17 39.11 11.77
C VAL A 568 22.16 37.99 11.46
N ALA A 569 22.60 37.28 12.50
CA ALA A 569 23.42 36.08 12.36
C ALA A 569 22.57 34.91 11.84
N MET A 570 23.11 34.19 10.87
CA MET A 570 22.45 33.00 10.32
C MET A 570 22.58 31.82 11.30
N ILE A 571 21.58 30.94 11.33
CA ILE A 571 21.48 29.85 12.32
C ILE A 571 22.66 28.88 12.23
N SER A 572 23.03 28.44 11.03
CA SER A 572 24.06 27.41 10.84
C SER A 572 25.47 27.94 11.08
N THR A 573 25.75 29.18 10.65
CA THR A 573 27.10 29.76 10.66
C THR A 573 27.40 30.58 11.91
N GLY A 574 26.37 31.11 12.58
CA GLY A 574 26.52 32.06 13.68
C GLY A 574 27.04 33.45 13.27
N GLU A 575 27.14 33.71 11.96
CA GLU A 575 27.64 34.96 11.39
C GLU A 575 26.59 35.57 10.45
N PRO A 576 26.56 36.91 10.28
CA PRO A 576 25.69 37.55 9.30
C PRO A 576 26.18 37.30 7.87
N ILE A 577 25.29 37.47 6.88
CA ILE A 577 25.67 37.42 5.46
C ILE A 577 26.72 38.49 5.14
N ASP A 578 27.76 38.14 4.37
CA ASP A 578 28.82 39.08 3.97
C ASP A 578 28.59 39.64 2.57
N PRO A 579 28.09 40.88 2.43
CA PRO A 579 27.92 41.49 1.12
C PRO A 579 29.22 42.03 0.56
N SER A 580 30.34 42.07 1.30
CA SER A 580 31.56 42.78 0.89
C SER A 580 32.24 42.15 -0.33
N THR A 581 32.09 40.85 -0.51
CA THR A 581 32.65 40.09 -1.64
C THR A 581 31.57 39.81 -2.67
N LYS A 582 31.77 40.31 -3.89
CA LYS A 582 30.82 40.18 -5.00
C LYS A 582 31.26 39.03 -5.91
N ILE A 583 30.42 38.02 -6.06
CA ILE A 583 30.71 36.85 -6.90
C ILE A 583 30.37 37.19 -8.35
N LYS A 584 31.37 37.70 -9.09
CA LYS A 584 31.28 37.95 -10.54
C LYS A 584 31.71 36.79 -11.40
N VAL A 585 32.53 35.92 -10.83
CA VAL A 585 33.10 34.75 -11.51
C VAL A 585 33.02 33.63 -10.49
N TRP A 586 32.30 32.57 -10.82
CA TRP A 586 32.32 31.35 -10.03
C TRP A 586 33.72 30.75 -10.06
N LYS A 587 34.12 30.10 -8.97
CA LYS A 587 35.43 29.47 -8.80
C LYS A 587 35.29 28.34 -7.81
N ALA A 588 36.25 27.41 -7.83
CA ALA A 588 36.31 26.28 -6.90
C ALA A 588 36.17 26.65 -5.42
N GLU A 589 36.61 27.84 -5.00
CA GLU A 589 36.53 28.29 -3.59
C GLU A 589 35.08 28.49 -3.08
N TYR A 590 34.09 28.55 -3.97
CA TYR A 590 32.67 28.71 -3.63
C TYR A 590 31.85 27.42 -3.74
N PHE A 591 32.46 26.31 -4.15
CA PHE A 591 31.76 25.04 -4.34
C PHE A 591 32.16 24.01 -3.30
N ASN A 592 31.19 23.21 -2.87
CA ASN A 592 31.43 22.05 -2.02
C ASN A 592 32.10 20.91 -2.80
N GLY A 593 31.67 20.67 -4.05
CA GLY A 593 32.12 19.54 -4.85
C GLY A 593 31.66 19.56 -6.31
N THR A 594 31.74 18.41 -6.97
CA THR A 594 31.30 18.15 -8.34
C THR A 594 30.98 16.67 -8.50
N ASN A 595 30.14 16.31 -9.45
CA ASN A 595 30.05 14.93 -9.94
C ASN A 595 31.41 14.43 -10.50
N ILE A 596 31.57 13.12 -10.65
CA ILE A 596 32.82 12.53 -11.16
C ILE A 596 33.05 12.85 -12.65
N LEU A 597 34.15 13.53 -12.98
CA LEU A 597 34.41 14.05 -14.34
C LEU A 597 35.13 13.07 -15.29
N GLY A 598 35.33 11.81 -14.88
CA GLY A 598 36.00 10.80 -15.71
C GLY A 598 37.49 11.06 -16.02
N LYS A 599 38.14 12.09 -15.43
CA LYS A 599 39.56 12.44 -15.70
C LYS A 599 40.57 11.48 -15.06
N GLY A 600 40.18 10.84 -13.95
CA GLY A 600 41.00 9.91 -13.17
C GLY A 600 41.98 10.59 -12.19
N ALA A 601 42.34 9.88 -11.12
CA ALA A 601 43.18 10.40 -10.02
C ALA A 601 44.61 10.81 -10.44
N GLY A 602 45.11 10.26 -11.56
CA GLY A 602 46.45 10.55 -12.10
C GLY A 602 46.48 11.61 -13.20
N TYR A 603 45.37 12.33 -13.44
CA TYR A 603 45.30 13.34 -14.51
C TYR A 603 46.27 14.50 -14.28
N VAL A 604 46.37 15.00 -13.04
CA VAL A 604 47.40 15.96 -12.65
C VAL A 604 48.71 15.18 -12.45
N LEU A 605 49.69 15.43 -13.31
CA LEU A 605 50.91 14.63 -13.35
C LEU A 605 51.80 14.85 -12.13
N SER A 606 52.22 13.75 -11.51
CA SER A 606 53.19 13.71 -10.43
C SER A 606 54.32 12.73 -10.71
N ASP A 607 55.43 12.87 -9.98
CA ASP A 607 56.49 11.89 -10.00
C ASP A 607 56.13 10.69 -9.10
N ALA A 608 56.04 9.50 -9.69
CA ALA A 608 55.64 8.29 -8.98
C ALA A 608 56.57 7.90 -7.80
N ALA A 609 57.82 8.35 -7.77
CA ALA A 609 58.75 8.03 -6.68
C ALA A 609 58.67 9.00 -5.50
N THR A 610 58.30 10.24 -5.73
CA THR A 610 58.28 11.29 -4.71
C THR A 610 56.86 11.75 -4.35
N GLY A 611 55.85 11.37 -5.13
CA GLY A 611 54.48 11.88 -5.03
C GLY A 611 54.34 13.36 -5.37
N THR A 612 55.43 14.04 -5.71
CA THR A 612 55.44 15.49 -5.94
C THR A 612 54.88 15.81 -7.32
N TYR A 613 53.90 16.71 -7.37
CA TYR A 613 53.30 17.18 -8.62
C TYR A 613 54.28 18.01 -9.45
N PHE A 614 54.31 17.78 -10.76
CA PHE A 614 55.14 18.57 -11.65
C PHE A 614 54.61 20.00 -11.73
N THR A 615 55.51 20.96 -11.60
CA THR A 615 55.15 22.37 -11.45
C THR A 615 56.06 23.23 -12.31
N VAL A 616 55.48 24.18 -13.04
CA VAL A 616 56.20 25.24 -13.76
C VAL A 616 55.57 26.56 -13.38
N THR A 617 56.12 27.23 -12.38
CA THR A 617 55.63 28.53 -11.90
C THR A 617 56.77 29.53 -11.79
N GLU A 618 56.43 30.81 -11.59
CA GLU A 618 57.42 31.86 -11.31
C GLU A 618 58.19 31.62 -10.00
N ASN A 619 57.62 30.83 -9.08
CA ASN A 619 58.18 30.54 -7.76
C ASN A 619 59.04 29.26 -7.71
N GLY A 620 59.08 28.48 -8.79
CA GLY A 620 59.87 27.26 -8.85
C GLY A 620 59.44 26.28 -9.93
N THR A 621 60.35 25.37 -10.27
CA THR A 621 60.13 24.34 -11.29
C THR A 621 60.49 22.97 -10.71
N PHE A 622 59.58 22.01 -10.83
CA PHE A 622 59.82 20.59 -10.58
C PHE A 622 59.38 19.80 -11.80
N LEU A 623 60.33 19.16 -12.49
CA LEU A 623 60.11 18.48 -13.77
C LEU A 623 60.82 17.13 -13.79
N PRO A 624 60.42 16.20 -14.68
CA PRO A 624 61.21 15.03 -15.01
C PRO A 624 62.63 15.42 -15.45
N LYS A 625 63.67 14.72 -14.98
CA LYS A 625 65.07 15.09 -15.27
C LYS A 625 65.37 15.12 -16.78
N GLN A 626 64.67 14.30 -17.57
CA GLN A 626 64.77 14.29 -19.04
C GLN A 626 64.39 15.63 -19.70
N LEU A 627 63.59 16.47 -19.02
CA LEU A 627 63.22 17.82 -19.48
C LEU A 627 64.14 18.91 -18.92
N THR A 628 65.17 18.50 -18.15
CA THR A 628 66.19 19.36 -17.57
C THR A 628 67.57 19.02 -18.18
N THR A 629 68.65 19.59 -17.65
CA THR A 629 70.03 19.23 -18.06
C THR A 629 70.58 17.99 -17.35
N ASP A 630 69.82 17.39 -16.43
CA ASP A 630 70.29 16.29 -15.59
C ASP A 630 70.18 14.92 -16.28
N SER A 631 71.05 14.00 -15.91
CA SER A 631 70.97 12.59 -16.35
C SER A 631 69.99 11.81 -15.48
N ALA A 632 69.12 11.00 -16.10
CA ALA A 632 68.15 10.15 -15.43
C ALA A 632 68.59 8.68 -15.38
N ILE A 633 68.39 8.04 -14.23
CA ILE A 633 68.45 6.58 -14.04
C ILE A 633 67.06 6.10 -13.64
N THR A 634 66.64 4.93 -14.06
CA THR A 634 65.27 4.42 -13.83
C THR A 634 65.27 2.92 -13.57
N GLY A 635 64.32 2.44 -12.75
CA GLY A 635 64.15 1.04 -12.37
C GLY A 635 64.80 0.65 -11.04
N PHE A 636 64.73 -0.65 -10.73
CA PHE A 636 65.32 -1.25 -9.54
C PHE A 636 66.85 -1.27 -9.61
N TYR A 637 67.49 -0.87 -8.51
CA TYR A 637 68.95 -0.78 -8.40
C TYR A 637 69.40 -1.30 -7.04
N TYR A 638 70.25 -2.33 -7.05
CA TYR A 638 70.87 -2.86 -5.83
C TYR A 638 72.26 -2.27 -5.64
N ASP A 639 72.45 -1.50 -4.56
CA ASP A 639 73.70 -0.78 -4.29
C ASP A 639 74.68 -1.56 -3.39
N GLY A 640 74.31 -2.77 -2.96
CA GLY A 640 75.07 -3.60 -2.02
C GLY A 640 74.52 -3.60 -0.59
N THR A 641 73.65 -2.64 -0.24
CA THR A 641 73.02 -2.50 1.08
C THR A 641 71.55 -2.91 1.02
N GLY A 642 70.84 -2.45 -0.02
CA GLY A 642 69.41 -2.75 -0.21
C GLY A 642 68.99 -2.49 -1.65
N MET A 643 67.73 -2.80 -1.95
CA MET A 643 67.15 -2.55 -3.27
C MET A 643 66.48 -1.17 -3.28
N SER A 644 66.91 -0.27 -4.15
CA SER A 644 66.28 1.04 -4.39
C SER A 644 65.51 1.05 -5.71
N TYR A 645 64.62 2.02 -5.90
CA TYR A 645 63.92 2.24 -7.16
C TYR A 645 64.03 3.69 -7.60
N PHE A 646 64.25 3.91 -8.90
CA PHE A 646 64.20 5.24 -9.51
C PHE A 646 63.03 5.32 -10.49
N SER A 647 62.20 6.35 -10.37
CA SER A 647 61.09 6.60 -11.29
C SER A 647 61.56 6.83 -12.73
N THR A 648 60.63 6.83 -13.68
CA THR A 648 60.91 7.23 -15.06
C THR A 648 61.39 8.68 -15.18
N SER A 649 61.12 9.53 -14.19
CA SER A 649 61.60 10.91 -14.09
C SER A 649 63.02 11.04 -13.51
N GLY A 650 63.61 9.92 -13.06
CA GLY A 650 64.97 9.88 -12.53
C GLY A 650 65.11 10.22 -11.05
N TYR A 651 64.02 10.20 -10.28
CA TYR A 651 64.02 10.44 -8.82
C TYR A 651 63.98 9.13 -8.05
N CYS A 652 64.69 9.06 -6.93
CA CYS A 652 64.74 7.87 -6.07
C CYS A 652 63.48 7.81 -5.21
N ALA A 653 62.84 6.65 -5.15
CA ALA A 653 61.72 6.36 -4.26
C ALA A 653 62.18 6.40 -2.81
N LYS A 654 61.49 7.18 -1.98
CA LYS A 654 61.74 7.31 -0.54
C LYS A 654 60.44 7.60 0.17
N ALA A 655 60.17 6.86 1.24
CA ALA A 655 58.91 6.93 1.98
C ALA A 655 57.69 6.84 1.05
N SER A 656 57.74 5.96 0.05
CA SER A 656 56.83 5.99 -1.10
C SER A 656 56.46 4.60 -1.60
N PHE A 657 55.19 4.44 -1.99
CA PHE A 657 54.73 3.28 -2.74
C PHE A 657 55.10 3.39 -4.23
N ILE A 658 55.52 2.27 -4.83
CA ILE A 658 55.85 2.16 -6.24
C ILE A 658 55.05 1.03 -6.86
N VAL A 659 54.45 1.32 -8.02
CA VAL A 659 53.84 0.30 -8.88
C VAL A 659 54.79 -0.06 -10.01
N TYR A 660 55.17 -1.33 -10.11
CA TYR A 660 56.01 -1.84 -11.19
C TYR A 660 55.52 -3.21 -11.66
N ASN A 661 55.25 -3.35 -12.96
CA ASN A 661 54.68 -4.56 -13.56
C ASN A 661 53.39 -5.06 -12.87
N GLY A 662 52.54 -4.13 -12.41
CA GLY A 662 51.27 -4.45 -11.73
C GLY A 662 51.41 -4.78 -10.23
N TYR A 663 52.63 -4.92 -9.72
CA TYR A 663 52.89 -5.18 -8.31
C TYR A 663 53.26 -3.90 -7.57
N TYR A 664 52.90 -3.86 -6.28
CA TYR A 664 53.12 -2.71 -5.42
C TYR A 664 54.28 -3.01 -4.47
N TYR A 665 55.11 -2.01 -4.23
CA TYR A 665 56.30 -2.07 -3.40
C TYR A 665 56.32 -0.82 -2.52
N TYR A 666 56.96 -0.87 -1.36
CA TYR A 666 57.24 0.32 -0.56
C TYR A 666 58.72 0.47 -0.30
N PHE A 667 59.20 1.72 -0.34
CA PHE A 667 60.58 2.09 -0.06
C PHE A 667 60.62 2.96 1.19
N ASP A 668 61.48 2.61 2.14
CA ASP A 668 61.65 3.34 3.39
C ASP A 668 62.23 4.75 3.20
N ASP A 669 62.42 5.50 4.29
CA ASP A 669 62.99 6.87 4.26
C ASP A 669 64.40 6.94 3.66
N ASN A 670 65.14 5.83 3.69
CA ASN A 670 66.48 5.73 3.13
C ASN A 670 66.44 5.41 1.62
N GLY A 671 65.30 4.94 1.12
CA GLY A 671 65.06 4.54 -0.27
C GLY A 671 65.34 3.06 -0.52
N TYR A 672 65.16 2.20 0.49
CA TYR A 672 65.31 0.76 0.36
C TYR A 672 63.95 0.04 0.47
N MET A 673 63.75 -0.97 -0.37
CA MET A 673 62.55 -1.78 -0.45
C MET A 673 62.31 -2.55 0.85
N VAL A 674 61.10 -2.46 1.39
CA VAL A 674 60.71 -3.15 2.63
C VAL A 674 60.15 -4.56 2.38
N THR A 675 60.16 -5.40 3.41
CA THR A 675 59.53 -6.74 3.44
C THR A 675 58.93 -6.99 4.83
N GLY A 676 57.98 -7.92 4.93
CA GLY A 676 57.23 -8.24 6.16
C GLY A 676 56.10 -7.26 6.47
N THR A 677 55.59 -7.31 7.69
CA THR A 677 54.60 -6.36 8.21
C THR A 677 55.25 -5.01 8.49
N VAL A 678 54.69 -3.94 7.95
CA VAL A 678 55.20 -2.57 8.10
C VAL A 678 54.03 -1.61 8.32
N GLU A 679 54.16 -0.70 9.27
CA GLU A 679 53.20 0.39 9.48
C GLU A 679 53.67 1.63 8.71
N ILE A 680 52.78 2.20 7.89
CA ILE A 680 53.04 3.36 7.04
C ILE A 680 51.87 4.33 7.21
N ASN A 681 52.15 5.54 7.70
CA ASN A 681 51.13 6.58 7.95
C ASN A 681 49.94 6.08 8.78
N GLY A 682 50.20 5.28 9.82
CA GLY A 682 49.17 4.72 10.70
C GLY A 682 48.36 3.56 10.10
N LYS A 683 48.69 3.09 8.89
CA LYS A 683 48.08 1.92 8.26
C LYS A 683 49.08 0.76 8.21
N THR A 684 48.61 -0.45 8.51
CA THR A 684 49.44 -1.67 8.48
C THR A 684 49.42 -2.31 7.10
N TYR A 685 50.58 -2.72 6.60
CA TYR A 685 50.77 -3.35 5.29
C TYR A 685 51.60 -4.63 5.44
N TYR A 686 51.43 -5.58 4.52
CA TYR A 686 52.27 -6.79 4.47
C TYR A 686 52.96 -6.92 3.12
N PHE A 687 54.29 -7.05 3.15
CA PHE A 687 55.11 -7.22 1.95
C PHE A 687 55.78 -8.60 1.96
N LEU A 688 55.61 -9.35 0.87
CA LEU A 688 56.23 -10.65 0.68
C LEU A 688 57.78 -10.54 0.69
N PRO A 689 58.53 -11.66 0.84
CA PRO A 689 60.00 -11.62 0.86
C PRO A 689 60.67 -11.02 -0.40
N ASN A 690 59.94 -10.92 -1.51
CA ASN A 690 60.38 -10.25 -2.74
C ASN A 690 59.95 -8.77 -2.83
N GLY A 691 59.36 -8.22 -1.77
CA GLY A 691 58.89 -6.83 -1.64
C GLY A 691 57.50 -6.55 -2.19
N ILE A 692 56.80 -7.56 -2.75
CA ILE A 692 55.45 -7.37 -3.29
C ILE A 692 54.46 -7.20 -2.14
N GLN A 693 53.71 -6.11 -2.15
CA GLN A 693 52.61 -5.84 -1.23
C GLN A 693 51.47 -6.83 -1.46
N LEU A 694 50.95 -7.39 -0.37
CA LEU A 694 49.72 -8.15 -0.36
C LEU A 694 48.52 -7.19 -0.50
N ARG A 695 47.63 -7.45 -1.46
CA ARG A 695 46.44 -6.64 -1.77
C ARG A 695 45.32 -7.57 -2.16
N ASP A 696 44.10 -7.22 -1.77
CA ASP A 696 42.88 -8.01 -1.99
C ASP A 696 43.09 -9.49 -1.66
N ALA A 697 43.62 -9.76 -0.47
CA ALA A 697 44.00 -11.11 -0.09
C ALA A 697 43.93 -11.33 1.41
N ILE A 698 43.57 -12.56 1.77
CA ILE A 698 43.60 -13.07 3.13
C ILE A 698 44.99 -13.63 3.42
N TYR A 699 45.57 -13.21 4.54
CA TYR A 699 46.77 -13.78 5.13
C TYR A 699 46.39 -14.54 6.40
N GLU A 700 46.79 -15.80 6.49
CA GLU A 700 46.63 -16.61 7.70
C GLU A 700 47.98 -16.69 8.44
N ASP A 701 47.98 -16.35 9.73
CA ASP A 701 49.17 -16.49 10.58
C ASP A 701 49.36 -17.92 11.13
N GLU A 702 50.45 -18.14 11.87
CA GLU A 702 50.78 -19.45 12.46
C GLU A 702 49.77 -19.93 13.51
N ASN A 703 48.90 -19.05 14.02
CA ASN A 703 47.87 -19.36 15.00
C ASN A 703 46.49 -19.61 14.36
N GLY A 704 46.37 -19.49 13.04
CA GLY A 704 45.12 -19.63 12.31
C GLY A 704 44.26 -18.36 12.28
N ASN A 705 44.78 -17.21 12.74
CA ASN A 705 44.09 -15.94 12.59
C ASN A 705 44.19 -15.48 11.14
N GLN A 706 43.08 -14.99 10.60
CA GLN A 706 43.02 -14.48 9.24
C GLN A 706 42.90 -12.98 9.25
N TYR A 707 43.72 -12.32 8.44
CA TYR A 707 43.76 -10.88 8.26
C TYR A 707 43.49 -10.60 6.80
N TYR A 708 42.71 -9.57 6.52
CA TYR A 708 42.45 -9.17 5.14
C TYR A 708 43.19 -7.86 4.84
N PHE A 709 43.94 -7.88 3.74
CA PHE A 709 44.59 -6.70 3.19
C PHE A 709 43.77 -6.26 2.00
N GLY A 710 43.11 -5.10 2.11
CA GLY A 710 42.12 -4.63 1.14
C GLY A 710 42.69 -4.30 -0.23
N PRO A 711 41.87 -3.70 -1.12
CA PRO A 711 42.31 -3.33 -2.45
C PRO A 711 43.50 -2.38 -2.43
N LEU A 712 43.61 -1.44 -1.47
CA LEU A 712 44.79 -0.58 -1.30
C LEU A 712 45.96 -1.25 -0.54
N GLY A 713 45.73 -2.49 -0.07
CA GLY A 713 46.66 -3.37 0.64
C GLY A 713 46.96 -2.97 2.07
N ASN A 714 46.27 -1.99 2.64
CA ASN A 714 46.24 -1.83 4.08
C ASN A 714 45.40 -2.95 4.70
N GLN A 715 45.80 -3.37 5.89
CA GLN A 715 45.04 -4.28 6.72
C GLN A 715 43.73 -3.62 7.14
N TYR A 716 42.64 -4.37 7.09
CA TYR A 716 41.35 -3.99 7.66
C TYR A 716 41.31 -4.39 9.14
N PHE A 717 40.83 -3.49 10.00
CA PHE A 717 40.78 -3.69 11.44
C PHE A 717 39.74 -2.79 12.09
N ASN A 718 39.22 -3.23 13.23
CA ASN A 718 38.29 -2.51 14.11
C ASN A 718 37.08 -1.90 13.39
N ASN A 719 36.54 -2.59 12.37
CA ASN A 719 35.41 -2.09 11.62
C ASN A 719 34.75 -3.18 10.76
N TYR A 720 33.57 -2.83 10.24
CA TYR A 720 32.88 -3.50 9.14
C TYR A 720 33.38 -2.98 7.79
N TYR A 721 33.45 -3.89 6.83
CA TYR A 721 33.82 -3.57 5.45
C TYR A 721 32.88 -4.29 4.49
N SER A 722 32.38 -3.56 3.49
CA SER A 722 31.51 -4.10 2.43
C SER A 722 32.31 -4.62 1.24
N PHE A 723 31.74 -5.60 0.56
CA PHE A 723 32.32 -6.30 -0.57
C PHE A 723 31.22 -6.66 -1.57
N ASP A 724 31.42 -6.30 -2.83
CA ASP A 724 30.55 -6.75 -3.92
C ASP A 724 30.93 -8.16 -4.35
N VAL A 725 29.98 -9.08 -4.23
CA VAL A 725 30.16 -10.51 -4.51
C VAL A 725 29.17 -10.91 -5.59
N GLU A 726 29.67 -11.51 -6.66
CA GLU A 726 28.80 -12.12 -7.68
C GLU A 726 28.21 -13.43 -7.15
N GLU A 727 26.89 -13.50 -7.11
CA GLU A 727 26.12 -14.70 -6.79
C GLU A 727 25.27 -15.11 -7.98
N VAL A 728 24.98 -16.41 -8.08
CA VAL A 728 24.12 -16.94 -9.14
C VAL A 728 22.84 -17.42 -8.50
N VAL A 729 21.77 -16.64 -8.67
CA VAL A 729 20.42 -16.96 -8.21
C VAL A 729 19.59 -17.31 -9.44
N ASP A 730 19.03 -18.53 -9.47
CA ASP A 730 18.23 -19.05 -10.59
C ASP A 730 18.86 -18.94 -12.00
N GLY A 731 20.19 -18.94 -12.05
CA GLY A 731 20.96 -18.86 -13.31
C GLY A 731 21.23 -17.43 -13.80
N VAL A 732 20.83 -16.41 -13.04
CA VAL A 732 21.19 -15.00 -13.25
C VAL A 732 22.34 -14.66 -12.30
N THR A 733 23.40 -14.06 -12.84
CA THR A 733 24.47 -13.50 -12.00
C THR A 733 24.02 -12.15 -11.46
N THR A 734 23.83 -12.06 -10.16
CA THR A 734 23.55 -10.82 -9.43
C THR A 734 24.78 -10.43 -8.63
N THR A 735 25.04 -9.13 -8.50
CA THR A 735 26.07 -8.62 -7.58
C THR A 735 25.39 -8.27 -6.27
N VAL A 736 25.80 -8.89 -5.17
CA VAL A 736 25.27 -8.63 -3.83
C VAL A 736 26.37 -8.07 -2.94
N THR A 737 26.03 -7.07 -2.12
CA THR A 737 26.97 -6.51 -1.16
C THR A 737 26.97 -7.35 0.13
N LYS A 738 28.11 -7.96 0.45
CA LYS A 738 28.34 -8.70 1.70
C LYS A 738 29.32 -7.97 2.61
N TRP A 739 29.25 -8.26 3.89
CA TRP A 739 30.02 -7.55 4.92
C TRP A 739 31.00 -8.48 5.62
N ARG A 740 32.18 -7.98 5.98
CA ARG A 740 33.11 -8.67 6.90
C ARG A 740 33.41 -7.76 8.07
N HIS A 741 33.65 -8.34 9.24
CA HIS A 741 34.10 -7.60 10.42
C HIS A 741 35.52 -8.02 10.83
N PHE A 742 36.29 -7.07 11.33
CA PHE A 742 37.64 -7.27 11.85
C PHE A 742 37.78 -6.66 13.24
N ASP A 743 38.38 -7.39 14.17
CA ASP A 743 38.61 -6.90 15.54
C ASP A 743 39.68 -5.80 15.62
N GLU A 744 39.95 -5.28 16.83
CA GLU A 744 40.95 -4.24 17.08
C GLU A 744 42.37 -4.59 16.61
N ASN A 745 42.69 -5.87 16.44
CA ASN A 745 43.97 -6.39 15.96
C ASN A 745 43.92 -6.77 14.46
N GLY A 746 42.75 -6.61 13.83
CA GLY A 746 42.47 -6.93 12.43
C GLY A 746 42.19 -8.41 12.17
N VAL A 747 41.88 -9.20 13.20
CA VAL A 747 41.46 -10.60 13.03
C VAL A 747 40.04 -10.62 12.48
N MET A 748 39.87 -11.29 11.34
CA MET A 748 38.59 -11.45 10.65
C MET A 748 37.65 -12.35 11.45
N ALA A 749 36.43 -11.86 11.68
CA ALA A 749 35.36 -12.62 12.34
C ALA A 749 34.98 -13.86 11.52
N ARG A 750 34.82 -15.00 12.20
CA ARG A 750 34.33 -16.28 11.64
C ARG A 750 33.53 -17.03 12.71
N GLY A 751 32.43 -17.66 12.31
CA GLY A 751 31.48 -18.29 13.21
C GLY A 751 30.68 -17.27 14.03
N LEU A 752 30.22 -17.67 15.22
CA LEU A 752 29.47 -16.83 16.14
C LEU A 752 30.41 -15.90 16.91
N VAL A 753 30.26 -14.59 16.76
CA VAL A 753 31.12 -13.56 17.37
C VAL A 753 30.26 -12.49 18.03
N GLU A 754 30.67 -12.01 19.20
CA GLU A 754 30.05 -10.87 19.89
C GLU A 754 30.76 -9.57 19.47
N ILE A 755 30.02 -8.62 18.92
CA ILE A 755 30.51 -7.31 18.46
C ILE A 755 29.58 -6.25 19.05
N ASP A 756 30.14 -5.27 19.76
CA ASP A 756 29.39 -4.18 20.41
C ASP A 756 28.19 -4.62 21.28
N GLY A 757 28.29 -5.81 21.89
CA GLY A 757 27.26 -6.38 22.77
C GLY A 757 26.14 -7.13 22.06
N VAL A 758 26.24 -7.31 20.73
CA VAL A 758 25.32 -8.14 19.94
C VAL A 758 26.06 -9.32 19.31
N TYR A 759 25.42 -10.48 19.27
CA TYR A 759 25.98 -11.67 18.60
C TYR A 759 25.64 -11.65 17.12
N GLN A 760 26.62 -12.00 16.29
CA GLN A 760 26.50 -12.07 14.83
C GLN A 760 27.21 -13.33 14.33
N TYR A 761 26.88 -13.79 13.14
CA TYR A 761 27.50 -14.98 12.54
C TYR A 761 28.18 -14.68 11.22
N TYR A 762 29.36 -15.26 11.03
CA TYR A 762 30.19 -15.10 9.84
C TYR A 762 30.56 -16.46 9.25
N ASP A 763 30.51 -16.58 7.92
CA ASP A 763 30.88 -17.80 7.21
C ASP A 763 32.40 -18.08 7.25
N ASP A 764 32.84 -19.19 6.63
CA ASP A 764 34.26 -19.58 6.59
C ASP A 764 35.15 -18.57 5.84
N ASN A 765 34.57 -17.76 4.95
CA ASN A 765 35.24 -16.68 4.23
C ASN A 765 35.16 -15.34 4.97
N GLY A 766 34.51 -15.30 6.14
CA GLY A 766 34.32 -14.13 6.99
C GLY A 766 33.19 -13.20 6.55
N TYR A 767 32.28 -13.63 5.67
CA TYR A 767 31.10 -12.84 5.31
C TYR A 767 29.99 -13.00 6.35
N GLN A 768 29.40 -11.89 6.75
CA GLN A 768 28.27 -11.85 7.68
C GLN A 768 27.07 -12.54 7.05
N VAL A 769 26.44 -13.42 7.82
CA VAL A 769 25.18 -14.06 7.47
C VAL A 769 24.03 -13.15 7.90
N LYS A 770 23.08 -12.93 6.99
CA LYS A 770 21.87 -12.12 7.20
C LYS A 770 20.67 -12.84 6.62
N GLY A 771 19.53 -12.79 7.31
CA GLY A 771 18.27 -13.36 6.85
C GLY A 771 18.20 -14.89 6.88
N GLU A 772 19.16 -15.57 7.50
CA GLU A 772 19.28 -17.03 7.44
C GLU A 772 19.23 -17.72 8.81
N LEU A 773 18.73 -18.96 8.81
CA LEU A 773 18.82 -19.89 9.93
C LEU A 773 20.17 -20.62 9.92
N ILE A 774 20.89 -20.53 11.02
CA ILE A 774 22.18 -21.20 11.19
C ILE A 774 22.12 -22.17 12.37
N THR A 775 22.57 -23.40 12.13
CA THR A 775 22.86 -24.33 13.22
C THR A 775 24.30 -24.11 13.69
N ASP A 776 24.46 -23.66 14.93
CA ASP A 776 25.78 -23.42 15.51
C ASP A 776 26.56 -24.73 15.76
N ALA A 777 27.82 -24.61 16.18
CA ALA A 777 28.70 -25.75 16.44
C ALA A 777 28.21 -26.68 17.57
N ASP A 778 27.34 -26.18 18.45
CA ASP A 778 26.74 -26.92 19.55
C ASP A 778 25.40 -27.58 19.15
N GLY A 779 24.94 -27.34 17.90
CA GLY A 779 23.72 -27.90 17.34
C GLY A 779 22.47 -27.06 17.61
N ASN A 780 22.60 -25.82 18.09
CA ASN A 780 21.47 -24.94 18.33
C ASN A 780 21.10 -24.18 17.06
N LEU A 781 19.82 -24.12 16.75
CA LEU A 781 19.29 -23.34 15.63
C LEU A 781 19.10 -21.88 16.05
N ARG A 782 19.65 -20.95 15.27
CA ARG A 782 19.68 -19.51 15.52
C ARG A 782 19.31 -18.76 14.25
N TYR A 783 18.80 -17.54 14.38
CA TYR A 783 18.49 -16.67 13.25
C TYR A 783 19.19 -15.32 13.38
N PHE A 784 19.62 -14.79 12.24
CA PHE A 784 20.31 -13.50 12.13
C PHE A 784 19.49 -12.58 11.23
N LYS A 785 19.08 -11.41 11.74
CA LYS A 785 18.15 -10.50 11.07
C LYS A 785 18.63 -10.12 9.66
N GLU A 786 17.70 -9.95 8.73
CA GLU A 786 18.01 -9.63 7.32
C GLU A 786 18.63 -8.23 7.15
N ASP A 787 18.18 -7.24 7.93
CA ASP A 787 18.64 -5.86 7.86
C ASP A 787 20.07 -5.68 8.43
N SER A 788 20.33 -6.28 9.58
CA SER A 788 21.45 -5.96 10.46
C SER A 788 22.42 -7.12 10.65
N GLY A 789 21.96 -8.37 10.49
CA GLY A 789 22.73 -9.59 10.79
C GLY A 789 22.92 -9.84 12.29
N GLU A 790 22.16 -9.15 13.14
CA GLU A 790 22.13 -9.41 14.59
C GLU A 790 21.38 -10.71 14.89
N MET A 791 21.86 -11.48 15.86
CA MET A 791 21.16 -12.65 16.37
C MET A 791 19.86 -12.22 17.05
N VAL A 792 18.75 -12.84 16.66
CA VAL A 792 17.45 -12.60 17.31
C VAL A 792 17.41 -13.28 18.68
N VAL A 793 16.93 -12.55 19.69
CA VAL A 793 16.77 -13.03 21.07
C VAL A 793 15.44 -12.56 21.64
N SER A 794 14.76 -13.42 22.40
CA SER A 794 13.46 -13.16 23.03
C SER A 794 12.39 -12.57 22.10
N ASP A 795 12.36 -13.04 20.84
CA ASP A 795 11.50 -12.45 19.82
C ASP A 795 11.04 -13.48 18.78
N PHE A 796 9.96 -13.13 18.08
CA PHE A 796 9.41 -13.90 16.97
C PHE A 796 10.04 -13.51 15.63
N VAL A 797 10.20 -14.49 14.75
CA VAL A 797 10.64 -14.27 13.37
C VAL A 797 9.75 -15.08 12.44
N LYS A 798 9.21 -14.41 11.42
CA LYS A 798 8.55 -15.06 10.28
C LYS A 798 9.58 -15.34 9.20
N ILE A 799 9.69 -16.58 8.74
CA ILE A 799 10.62 -17.00 7.70
C ILE A 799 9.82 -17.68 6.60
N GLY A 800 9.88 -17.16 5.36
CA GLY A 800 9.05 -17.63 4.24
C GLY A 800 7.57 -17.26 4.40
N ASP A 801 6.70 -17.97 3.67
CA ASP A 801 5.29 -17.59 3.51
C ASP A 801 4.49 -17.67 4.82
N ASN A 802 4.80 -18.62 5.72
CA ASN A 802 4.02 -18.78 6.95
C ASN A 802 4.73 -19.46 8.15
N ASP A 803 6.04 -19.70 8.10
CA ASP A 803 6.73 -20.39 9.20
C ASP A 803 7.20 -19.39 10.25
N TRP A 804 6.65 -19.50 11.45
CA TRP A 804 7.00 -18.64 12.59
C TRP A 804 7.94 -19.37 13.55
N TYR A 805 8.96 -18.68 14.03
CA TYR A 805 9.93 -19.16 15.01
C TYR A 805 9.93 -18.22 16.21
N TYR A 806 10.28 -18.73 17.39
CA TYR A 806 10.60 -17.90 18.55
C TYR A 806 11.98 -18.26 19.08
N PHE A 807 12.81 -17.25 19.30
CA PHE A 807 14.16 -17.43 19.83
C PHE A 807 14.20 -17.02 21.30
N ASP A 808 14.80 -17.86 22.16
CA ASP A 808 14.87 -17.59 23.60
C ASP A 808 15.86 -16.47 23.96
N GLU A 809 16.09 -16.25 25.26
CA GLU A 809 17.04 -15.25 25.77
C GLU A 809 18.50 -15.50 25.32
N ASN A 810 18.81 -16.73 24.92
CA ASN A 810 20.11 -17.12 24.39
C ASN A 810 20.13 -17.15 22.86
N GLY A 811 19.02 -16.80 22.19
CA GLY A 811 18.88 -16.82 20.73
C GLY A 811 18.71 -18.20 20.12
N ILE A 812 18.22 -19.17 20.90
CA ILE A 812 18.00 -20.55 20.46
C ILE A 812 16.52 -20.71 20.08
N ALA A 813 16.25 -21.26 18.89
CA ALA A 813 14.88 -21.59 18.49
C ALA A 813 14.25 -22.57 19.48
N VAL A 814 13.14 -22.16 20.10
CA VAL A 814 12.45 -23.00 21.08
C VAL A 814 11.69 -24.13 20.38
N THR A 815 11.54 -25.25 21.08
CA THR A 815 10.72 -26.39 20.63
C THR A 815 9.76 -26.82 21.73
N GLY A 816 8.73 -27.58 21.35
CA GLY A 816 7.68 -28.05 22.24
C GLY A 816 6.74 -26.94 22.74
N ALA A 817 6.02 -27.23 23.83
CA ALA A 817 5.07 -26.29 24.43
C ALA A 817 5.78 -25.17 25.18
N GLN A 818 5.42 -23.93 24.89
CA GLN A 818 6.02 -22.72 25.46
C GLN A 818 4.94 -21.74 25.93
N THR A 819 5.26 -20.98 26.97
CA THR A 819 4.42 -19.85 27.40
C THR A 819 5.21 -18.56 27.17
N ILE A 820 4.78 -17.77 26.18
CA ILE A 820 5.47 -16.55 25.74
C ILE A 820 4.49 -15.39 25.84
N ALA A 821 4.85 -14.33 26.55
CA ALA A 821 4.00 -13.17 26.82
C ALA A 821 2.58 -13.50 27.36
N GLY A 822 2.41 -14.67 28.00
CA GLY A 822 1.12 -15.15 28.52
C GLY A 822 0.32 -16.04 27.57
N GLN A 823 0.72 -16.14 26.30
CA GLN A 823 0.12 -17.06 25.33
C GLN A 823 0.73 -18.46 25.44
N ASN A 824 -0.08 -19.49 25.26
CA ASN A 824 0.38 -20.87 25.25
C ASN A 824 0.56 -21.36 23.80
N LEU A 825 1.81 -21.48 23.37
CA LEU A 825 2.20 -21.78 22.00
C LEU A 825 2.90 -23.14 21.92
N TYR A 826 3.05 -23.68 20.72
CA TYR A 826 3.80 -24.91 20.49
C TYR A 826 4.68 -24.76 19.26
N PHE A 827 5.90 -25.27 19.35
CA PHE A 827 6.86 -25.29 18.27
C PHE A 827 7.28 -26.73 17.98
N ASP A 828 7.38 -27.09 16.72
CA ASP A 828 7.76 -28.44 16.31
C ASP A 828 9.25 -28.75 16.58
N ASP A 829 9.72 -29.94 16.20
CA ASP A 829 11.12 -30.35 16.42
C ASP A 829 12.13 -29.52 15.60
N ASN A 830 11.66 -28.77 14.60
CA ASN A 830 12.46 -27.84 13.80
C ASN A 830 12.36 -26.39 14.29
N GLY A 831 11.53 -26.12 15.31
CA GLY A 831 11.30 -24.79 15.86
C GLY A 831 10.18 -23.99 15.18
N VAL A 832 9.39 -24.61 14.30
CA VAL A 832 8.27 -23.96 13.60
C VAL A 832 7.04 -23.95 14.48
N GLN A 833 6.40 -22.79 14.64
CA GLN A 833 5.19 -22.62 15.42
C GLN A 833 4.02 -23.39 14.79
N ALA A 834 3.33 -24.17 15.61
CA ALA A 834 2.08 -24.80 15.25
C ALA A 834 0.98 -23.74 15.11
N LYS A 835 0.47 -23.56 13.89
CA LYS A 835 -0.69 -22.70 13.59
C LYS A 835 -1.69 -23.48 12.74
N GLY A 836 -2.95 -23.46 13.15
CA GLY A 836 -4.04 -24.11 12.45
C GLY A 836 -4.00 -25.64 12.48
N VAL A 837 -3.26 -26.24 13.43
CA VAL A 837 -2.98 -27.68 13.46
C VAL A 837 -3.25 -28.30 14.83
N PHE A 838 -3.54 -29.61 14.82
CA PHE A 838 -3.65 -30.42 16.03
C PHE A 838 -2.29 -30.96 16.46
N VAL A 839 -1.91 -30.74 17.70
CA VAL A 839 -0.70 -31.30 18.31
C VAL A 839 -1.10 -32.40 19.29
N THR A 840 -0.38 -33.52 19.26
CA THR A 840 -0.55 -34.61 20.23
C THR A 840 0.35 -34.36 21.43
N ASN A 841 -0.26 -34.16 22.59
CA ASN A 841 0.42 -33.95 23.86
C ASN A 841 1.13 -35.24 24.33
N ALA A 842 2.10 -35.10 25.22
CA ALA A 842 2.90 -36.23 25.73
C ALA A 842 2.06 -37.31 26.44
N ASP A 843 0.87 -36.99 26.92
CA ASP A 843 -0.08 -37.92 27.55
C ASP A 843 -1.03 -38.61 26.54
N GLY A 844 -0.89 -38.31 25.25
CA GLY A 844 -1.71 -38.85 24.17
C GLY A 844 -3.01 -38.08 23.90
N THR A 845 -3.30 -37.04 24.69
CA THR A 845 -4.38 -36.09 24.35
C THR A 845 -3.99 -35.22 23.16
N ARG A 846 -4.95 -34.52 22.55
CA ARG A 846 -4.68 -33.59 21.46
C ARG A 846 -5.18 -32.20 21.80
N SER A 847 -4.43 -31.20 21.39
CA SER A 847 -4.76 -29.78 21.52
C SER A 847 -4.72 -29.12 20.15
N TYR A 848 -5.52 -28.09 19.94
CA TYR A 848 -5.51 -27.31 18.72
C TYR A 848 -4.87 -25.95 18.99
N TYR A 849 -4.04 -25.52 18.05
CA TYR A 849 -3.40 -24.20 18.05
C TYR A 849 -4.02 -23.41 16.91
N ASP A 850 -4.55 -22.25 17.26
CA ASP A 850 -5.34 -21.38 16.38
C ASP A 850 -4.61 -21.04 15.07
N ALA A 851 -5.37 -20.87 13.99
CA ALA A 851 -4.80 -20.62 12.65
C ALA A 851 -4.12 -19.24 12.56
N ASP A 852 -4.71 -18.23 13.20
CA ASP A 852 -4.28 -16.85 13.05
C ASP A 852 -3.24 -16.48 14.11
N SER A 853 -3.50 -16.83 15.37
CA SER A 853 -2.64 -16.49 16.51
C SER A 853 -1.62 -17.57 16.84
N GLY A 854 -1.90 -18.84 16.52
CA GLY A 854 -1.12 -19.97 17.03
C GLY A 854 -1.29 -20.21 18.53
N GLU A 855 -2.24 -19.55 19.19
CA GLU A 855 -2.54 -19.77 20.60
C GLU A 855 -3.31 -21.09 20.79
N LYS A 856 -2.97 -21.83 21.84
CA LYS A 856 -3.71 -23.03 22.23
C LYS A 856 -5.13 -22.66 22.67
N ILE A 857 -6.14 -23.19 21.97
CA ILE A 857 -7.54 -23.00 22.34
C ILE A 857 -7.84 -23.71 23.66
N VAL A 858 -8.49 -23.02 24.60
CA VAL A 858 -8.87 -23.54 25.92
C VAL A 858 -10.31 -23.13 26.27
N ALA A 859 -11.09 -24.06 26.81
CA ALA A 859 -12.47 -23.85 27.25
C ALA A 859 -13.38 -23.18 26.19
N ASP A 860 -13.17 -23.48 24.92
CA ASP A 860 -13.89 -22.82 23.82
C ASP A 860 -14.19 -23.76 22.65
N PHE A 861 -15.18 -23.37 21.84
CA PHE A 861 -15.46 -23.97 20.54
C PHE A 861 -14.56 -23.38 19.47
N PHE A 862 -14.15 -24.23 18.52
CA PHE A 862 -13.45 -23.77 17.33
C PHE A 862 -13.81 -24.65 16.14
N THR A 863 -13.58 -24.13 14.94
CA THR A 863 -13.81 -24.84 13.68
C THR A 863 -12.55 -24.82 12.83
N THR A 864 -12.34 -25.88 12.06
CA THR A 864 -11.25 -25.96 11.07
C THR A 864 -11.74 -25.74 9.64
N GLY A 865 -12.97 -25.22 9.46
CA GLY A 865 -13.64 -25.10 8.16
C GLY A 865 -14.67 -26.21 7.92
N ASP A 866 -15.38 -26.15 6.78
CA ASP A 866 -16.35 -27.16 6.32
C ASP A 866 -17.45 -27.60 7.32
N ASN A 867 -17.77 -26.72 8.28
CA ASN A 867 -18.71 -26.99 9.39
C ASN A 867 -18.23 -28.13 10.33
N ASP A 868 -16.92 -28.39 10.37
CA ASP A 868 -16.28 -29.26 11.34
C ASP A 868 -16.00 -28.49 12.63
N TRP A 869 -16.73 -28.86 13.70
CA TRP A 869 -16.68 -28.19 15.00
C TRP A 869 -16.01 -29.07 16.05
N TYR A 870 -15.24 -28.44 16.92
CA TYR A 870 -14.51 -29.07 18.01
C TYR A 870 -14.71 -28.24 19.29
N TYR A 871 -14.42 -28.85 20.44
CA TYR A 871 -14.38 -28.12 21.71
C TYR A 871 -13.15 -28.54 22.52
N ALA A 872 -12.44 -27.54 23.04
CA ALA A 872 -11.29 -27.75 23.92
C ALA A 872 -11.70 -27.57 25.38
N ASP A 873 -11.27 -28.47 26.27
CA ASP A 873 -11.52 -28.37 27.71
C ASP A 873 -10.69 -27.25 28.39
N GLU A 874 -10.82 -27.10 29.71
CA GLU A 874 -10.07 -26.11 30.50
C GLU A 874 -8.53 -26.25 30.42
N ASN A 875 -8.04 -27.42 30.01
CA ASN A 875 -6.61 -27.68 29.81
C ASN A 875 -6.18 -27.54 28.32
N GLY A 876 -7.15 -27.31 27.42
CA GLY A 876 -6.96 -27.23 25.98
C GLY A 876 -6.96 -28.58 25.26
N ASN A 877 -7.49 -29.63 25.89
CA ASN A 877 -7.59 -30.95 25.27
C ASN A 877 -8.93 -31.09 24.54
N LEU A 878 -8.93 -31.74 23.37
CA LEU A 878 -10.18 -32.06 22.68
C LEU A 878 -11.06 -32.95 23.53
N VAL A 879 -12.31 -32.52 23.73
CA VAL A 879 -13.32 -33.36 24.38
C VAL A 879 -13.80 -34.44 23.40
N THR A 880 -14.17 -35.59 23.96
CA THR A 880 -14.74 -36.71 23.20
C THR A 880 -15.94 -37.29 23.95
N GLY A 881 -16.79 -38.04 23.25
CA GLY A 881 -18.02 -38.61 23.78
C GLY A 881 -19.11 -37.57 24.04
N SER A 882 -20.09 -37.93 24.88
CA SER A 882 -21.21 -37.05 25.24
C SER A 882 -20.78 -35.99 26.25
N GLN A 883 -21.10 -34.73 25.95
CA GLN A 883 -20.72 -33.56 26.74
C GLN A 883 -21.92 -32.64 26.94
N ILE A 884 -21.95 -31.95 28.08
CA ILE A 884 -22.88 -30.85 28.32
C ILE A 884 -22.07 -29.55 28.35
N ILE A 885 -22.21 -28.75 27.30
CA ILE A 885 -21.46 -27.49 27.13
C ILE A 885 -22.48 -26.38 26.93
N ASN A 886 -22.37 -25.31 27.73
CA ASN A 886 -23.32 -24.18 27.71
C ASN A 886 -24.80 -24.58 27.81
N GLY A 887 -25.09 -25.72 28.44
CA GLY A 887 -26.45 -26.23 28.62
C GLY A 887 -26.98 -27.10 27.47
N GLN A 888 -26.21 -27.28 26.40
CA GLN A 888 -26.56 -28.14 25.27
C GLN A 888 -25.95 -29.54 25.44
N ASN A 889 -26.70 -30.57 25.07
CA ASN A 889 -26.20 -31.96 25.06
C ASN A 889 -25.59 -32.24 23.69
N LEU A 890 -24.26 -32.32 23.63
CA LEU A 890 -23.49 -32.49 22.40
C LEU A 890 -22.73 -33.83 22.44
N TYR A 891 -22.26 -34.27 21.29
CA TYR A 891 -21.40 -35.45 21.18
C TYR A 891 -20.23 -35.18 20.26
N PHE A 892 -19.05 -35.62 20.68
CA PHE A 892 -17.82 -35.50 19.91
C PHE A 892 -17.26 -36.91 19.65
N ALA A 893 -16.86 -37.18 18.42
CA ALA A 893 -16.26 -38.46 18.03
C ALA A 893 -14.88 -38.66 18.67
N GLU A 894 -14.26 -39.83 18.48
CA GLU A 894 -12.93 -40.13 19.05
C GLU A 894 -11.83 -39.16 18.56
N ASP A 895 -12.02 -38.61 17.35
CA ASP A 895 -11.16 -37.59 16.79
C ASP A 895 -11.51 -36.17 17.26
N GLY A 896 -12.48 -36.02 18.16
CA GLY A 896 -12.93 -34.73 18.73
C GLY A 896 -13.93 -33.98 17.86
N LEU A 897 -14.31 -34.51 16.69
CA LEU A 897 -15.26 -33.84 15.79
C LEU A 897 -16.69 -33.90 16.35
N GLN A 898 -17.39 -32.78 16.38
CA GLN A 898 -18.78 -32.69 16.83
C GLN A 898 -19.71 -33.44 15.87
N ALA A 899 -20.56 -34.31 16.41
CA ALA A 899 -21.65 -34.93 15.68
C ALA A 899 -22.71 -33.88 15.33
N LYS A 900 -22.87 -33.60 14.03
CA LYS A 900 -23.92 -32.73 13.48
C LYS A 900 -24.63 -33.43 12.34
N GLY A 901 -25.95 -33.54 12.41
CA GLY A 901 -26.78 -34.13 11.36
C GLY A 901 -26.61 -35.64 11.20
N VAL A 902 -26.11 -36.32 12.24
CA VAL A 902 -25.76 -37.74 12.20
C VAL A 902 -26.43 -38.53 13.33
N PHE A 903 -26.70 -39.80 13.06
CA PHE A 903 -27.15 -40.76 14.06
C PHE A 903 -25.95 -41.40 14.75
N VAL A 904 -25.97 -41.42 16.08
CA VAL A 904 -24.93 -42.06 16.90
C VAL A 904 -25.57 -43.19 17.69
N THR A 905 -25.01 -44.39 17.59
CA THR A 905 -25.46 -45.54 18.40
C THR A 905 -24.56 -45.69 19.61
N ASP A 906 -25.14 -45.66 20.80
CA ASP A 906 -24.39 -45.84 22.04
C ASP A 906 -24.00 -47.32 22.26
N THR A 907 -23.17 -47.57 23.28
CA THR A 907 -22.70 -48.92 23.63
C THR A 907 -23.80 -49.87 24.09
N ALA A 908 -24.99 -49.37 24.46
CA ALA A 908 -26.15 -50.18 24.81
C ALA A 908 -27.03 -50.51 23.57
N GLY A 909 -26.69 -49.97 22.40
CA GLY A 909 -27.42 -50.16 21.16
C GLY A 909 -28.55 -49.17 20.95
N ASN A 910 -28.65 -48.10 21.77
CA ASN A 910 -29.65 -47.06 21.57
C ASN A 910 -29.18 -46.08 20.49
N ILE A 911 -30.11 -45.67 19.64
CA ILE A 911 -29.86 -44.70 18.57
C ILE A 911 -30.20 -43.31 19.08
N HIS A 912 -29.28 -42.36 18.89
CA HIS A 912 -29.38 -40.93 19.19
C HIS A 912 -29.21 -40.13 17.90
N TYR A 913 -29.77 -38.93 17.83
CA TYR A 913 -29.55 -38.01 16.70
C TYR A 913 -29.13 -36.64 17.20
N TYR A 914 -28.13 -36.05 16.54
CA TYR A 914 -27.64 -34.71 16.83
C TYR A 914 -27.99 -33.78 15.67
N ASP A 915 -28.64 -32.67 15.97
CA ASP A 915 -29.20 -31.74 14.99
C ASP A 915 -28.14 -31.24 13.97
N ALA A 916 -28.55 -31.09 12.71
CA ALA A 916 -27.63 -30.71 11.62
C ALA A 916 -27.04 -29.31 11.77
N ASN A 917 -27.78 -28.38 12.37
CA ASN A 917 -27.36 -26.99 12.48
C ASN A 917 -26.62 -26.73 13.80
N SER A 918 -27.19 -27.20 14.91
CA SER A 918 -26.71 -26.92 16.27
C SER A 918 -25.83 -28.04 16.86
N GLY A 919 -25.93 -29.28 16.35
CA GLY A 919 -25.28 -30.45 16.94
C GLY A 919 -25.87 -30.87 18.30
N GLU A 920 -27.03 -30.32 18.68
CA GLU A 920 -27.70 -30.65 19.93
C GLU A 920 -28.49 -31.97 19.81
N LEU A 921 -28.47 -32.77 20.89
CA LEU A 921 -29.22 -34.02 20.97
C LEU A 921 -30.72 -33.76 20.80
N ALA A 922 -31.31 -34.41 19.79
CA ALA A 922 -32.75 -34.36 19.56
C ALA A 922 -33.50 -35.08 20.68
N VAL A 923 -34.36 -34.35 21.40
CA VAL A 923 -35.21 -34.88 22.47
C VAL A 923 -36.67 -34.46 22.24
N ASN A 924 -37.60 -35.36 22.57
CA ASN A 924 -39.05 -35.14 22.41
C ASN A 924 -39.46 -34.60 21.03
N THR A 925 -38.79 -35.06 19.97
CA THR A 925 -38.97 -34.49 18.62
C THR A 925 -38.90 -35.55 17.53
N PHE A 926 -39.49 -35.22 16.39
CA PHE A 926 -39.36 -35.99 15.16
C PHE A 926 -38.15 -35.54 14.37
N VAL A 927 -37.41 -36.50 13.83
CA VAL A 927 -36.30 -36.25 12.90
C VAL A 927 -36.58 -37.05 11.63
N GLY A 928 -36.53 -36.37 10.49
CA GLY A 928 -36.64 -37.00 9.17
C GLY A 928 -35.25 -37.19 8.56
N ASP A 929 -34.99 -38.38 8.03
CA ASP A 929 -33.84 -38.70 7.20
C ASP A 929 -34.35 -39.28 5.87
N GLY A 930 -34.48 -38.42 4.86
CA GLY A 930 -35.19 -38.77 3.62
C GLY A 930 -36.67 -39.07 3.86
N ASP A 931 -37.12 -40.26 3.43
CA ASP A 931 -38.50 -40.74 3.64
C ASP A 931 -38.70 -41.41 5.02
N ASP A 932 -37.61 -41.67 5.74
CA ASP A 932 -37.62 -42.34 7.04
C ASP A 932 -37.78 -41.32 8.17
N TRP A 933 -38.66 -41.63 9.13
CA TRP A 933 -38.95 -40.75 10.27
C TRP A 933 -38.65 -41.44 11.58
N TYR A 934 -37.99 -40.75 12.49
CA TYR A 934 -37.67 -41.21 13.84
C TYR A 934 -38.33 -40.29 14.86
N TYR A 935 -38.65 -40.83 16.03
CA TYR A 935 -39.04 -40.02 17.18
C TYR A 935 -38.09 -40.29 18.34
N PHE A 936 -37.50 -39.23 18.88
CA PHE A 936 -36.59 -39.31 20.01
C PHE A 936 -37.33 -38.94 21.30
N ASP A 937 -37.20 -39.77 22.33
CA ASP A 937 -37.86 -39.57 23.61
C ASP A 937 -37.22 -38.46 24.46
N GLU A 938 -37.64 -38.32 25.72
CA GLU A 938 -37.10 -37.32 26.65
C GLU A 938 -35.61 -37.52 26.98
N ASN A 939 -35.07 -38.71 26.72
CA ASN A 939 -33.67 -39.06 26.93
C ASN A 939 -32.87 -39.05 25.61
N GLY A 940 -33.50 -38.64 24.50
CA GLY A 940 -32.87 -38.59 23.18
C GLY A 940 -32.68 -39.95 22.52
N ILE A 941 -33.44 -40.97 22.95
CA ILE A 941 -33.37 -42.33 22.40
C ILE A 941 -34.48 -42.51 21.37
N ALA A 942 -34.14 -43.05 20.20
CA ALA A 942 -35.12 -43.41 19.18
C ALA A 942 -36.09 -44.47 19.72
N VAL A 943 -37.38 -44.14 19.74
CA VAL A 943 -38.42 -45.05 20.24
C VAL A 943 -38.67 -46.19 19.26
N THR A 944 -39.07 -47.35 19.79
CA THR A 944 -39.49 -48.51 19.00
C THR A 944 -40.86 -49.02 19.46
N GLY A 945 -41.52 -49.83 18.63
CA GLY A 945 -42.84 -50.39 18.90
C GLY A 945 -43.98 -49.37 18.81
N ALA A 946 -45.13 -49.70 19.40
CA ALA A 946 -46.32 -48.85 19.39
C ALA A 946 -46.18 -47.68 20.38
N GLN A 947 -46.38 -46.46 19.90
CA GLN A 947 -46.22 -45.22 20.65
C GLN A 947 -47.43 -44.30 20.49
N VAL A 948 -47.68 -43.48 21.52
CA VAL A 948 -48.68 -42.40 21.44
C VAL A 948 -47.96 -41.07 21.57
N ILE A 949 -47.83 -40.35 20.46
CA ILE A 949 -47.08 -39.10 20.39
C ILE A 949 -48.02 -38.01 19.90
N ASN A 950 -48.14 -36.92 20.65
CA ASN A 950 -49.05 -35.80 20.36
C ASN A 950 -50.52 -36.22 20.08
N GLY A 951 -50.96 -37.34 20.66
CA GLY A 951 -52.32 -37.87 20.50
C GLY A 951 -52.51 -38.81 19.30
N GLN A 952 -51.48 -39.02 18.48
CA GLN A 952 -51.49 -39.99 17.37
C GLN A 952 -50.94 -41.34 17.81
N HIS A 953 -51.55 -42.42 17.34
CA HIS A 953 -51.08 -43.79 17.57
C HIS A 953 -50.15 -44.19 16.42
N LEU A 954 -48.85 -44.22 16.69
CA LEU A 954 -47.80 -44.48 15.71
C LEU A 954 -47.07 -45.79 16.04
N TYR A 955 -46.31 -46.33 15.10
CA TYR A 955 -45.46 -47.50 15.33
C TYR A 955 -44.10 -47.29 14.70
N PHE A 956 -43.06 -47.66 15.44
CA PHE A 956 -41.68 -47.59 15.00
C PHE A 956 -41.08 -49.00 14.97
N ALA A 957 -40.37 -49.34 13.89
CA ALA A 957 -39.69 -50.62 13.75
C ALA A 957 -38.52 -50.75 14.73
N ASP A 958 -37.90 -51.93 14.82
CA ASP A 958 -36.79 -52.21 15.76
C ASP A 958 -35.55 -51.34 15.50
N ASN A 959 -35.43 -50.75 14.31
CA ASN A 959 -34.39 -49.81 13.93
C ASN A 959 -34.78 -48.34 14.18
N GLY A 960 -35.93 -48.06 14.79
CA GLY A 960 -36.42 -46.73 15.13
C GLY A 960 -37.19 -46.00 14.02
N ILE A 961 -37.35 -46.60 12.84
CA ILE A 961 -38.05 -45.97 11.70
C ILE A 961 -39.56 -46.09 11.87
N GLN A 962 -40.29 -45.00 11.66
CA GLN A 962 -41.74 -44.95 11.67
C GLN A 962 -42.32 -45.80 10.53
N VAL A 963 -43.21 -46.73 10.89
CA VAL A 963 -43.94 -47.54 9.93
C VAL A 963 -45.08 -46.72 9.34
N LYS A 964 -45.11 -46.61 8.00
CA LYS A 964 -46.16 -45.96 7.22
C LYS A 964 -46.61 -46.86 6.08
N GLY A 965 -47.91 -46.90 5.83
CA GLY A 965 -48.50 -47.62 4.69
C GLY A 965 -48.48 -49.15 4.82
N GLU A 966 -48.16 -49.69 5.99
CA GLU A 966 -47.97 -51.13 6.21
C GLU A 966 -48.87 -51.70 7.32
N ILE A 967 -49.08 -53.02 7.26
CA ILE A 967 -49.76 -53.76 8.33
C ILE A 967 -48.74 -54.38 9.28
N VAL A 968 -48.74 -53.93 10.54
CA VAL A 968 -47.95 -54.52 11.62
C VAL A 968 -48.77 -55.59 12.33
N THR A 969 -48.15 -56.74 12.62
CA THR A 969 -48.80 -57.82 13.36
C THR A 969 -48.18 -57.93 14.75
N ASP A 970 -49.00 -57.82 15.81
CA ASP A 970 -48.53 -57.97 17.18
C ASP A 970 -48.26 -59.45 17.56
N ALA A 971 -47.68 -59.66 18.73
CA ALA A 971 -47.34 -60.99 19.24
C ALA A 971 -48.56 -61.91 19.47
N ASN A 972 -49.78 -61.36 19.50
CA ASN A 972 -51.02 -62.12 19.64
C ASN A 972 -51.65 -62.46 18.27
N GLY A 973 -51.04 -62.03 17.17
CA GLY A 973 -51.54 -62.21 15.82
C GLY A 973 -52.55 -61.15 15.38
N ASN A 974 -52.76 -60.08 16.16
CA ASN A 974 -53.62 -58.98 15.75
C ASN A 974 -52.89 -58.11 14.73
N ARG A 975 -53.60 -57.65 13.71
CA ARG A 975 -53.05 -56.87 12.60
C ARG A 975 -53.54 -55.41 12.68
N TYR A 976 -52.64 -54.46 12.62
CA TYR A 976 -52.91 -53.01 12.67
C TYR A 976 -52.33 -52.36 11.42
N TYR A 977 -53.02 -51.40 10.82
CA TYR A 977 -52.50 -50.63 9.70
C TYR A 977 -52.14 -49.22 10.13
N TYR A 978 -50.99 -48.74 9.68
CA TYR A 978 -50.54 -47.38 9.88
C TYR A 978 -50.63 -46.64 8.55
N ASP A 979 -51.32 -45.51 8.55
CA ASP A 979 -51.64 -44.74 7.35
C ASP A 979 -50.39 -44.35 6.53
N ALA A 980 -50.51 -44.35 5.20
CA ALA A 980 -49.37 -44.15 4.31
C ALA A 980 -48.81 -42.72 4.36
N ASP A 981 -49.65 -41.72 4.61
CA ASP A 981 -49.23 -40.32 4.64
C ASP A 981 -48.81 -39.90 6.06
N SER A 982 -49.67 -40.19 7.04
CA SER A 982 -49.52 -39.72 8.41
C SER A 982 -48.82 -40.72 9.35
N GLY A 983 -48.82 -42.00 9.02
CA GLY A 983 -48.34 -43.07 9.93
C GLY A 983 -49.26 -43.32 11.13
N GLU A 984 -50.46 -42.73 11.16
CA GLU A 984 -51.43 -42.93 12.24
C GLU A 984 -52.18 -44.26 12.09
N MET A 985 -52.39 -44.96 13.20
CA MET A 985 -53.12 -46.23 13.22
C MET A 985 -54.57 -46.06 12.75
N ALA A 986 -54.95 -46.78 11.70
CA ALA A 986 -56.30 -46.77 11.17
C ALA A 986 -57.30 -47.40 12.16
N VAL A 987 -58.34 -46.64 12.51
CA VAL A 987 -59.44 -47.10 13.39
C VAL A 987 -60.79 -46.78 12.78
N ASN A 988 -61.76 -47.66 12.98
CA ASN A 988 -63.14 -47.57 12.46
C ASN A 988 -63.26 -47.27 10.95
N THR A 989 -62.29 -47.69 10.15
CA THR A 989 -62.20 -47.29 8.73
C THR A 989 -61.85 -48.45 7.81
N PHE A 990 -62.26 -48.31 6.55
CA PHE A 990 -61.82 -49.17 5.46
C PHE A 990 -60.50 -48.65 4.89
N VAL A 991 -59.56 -49.56 4.65
CA VAL A 991 -58.29 -49.25 3.99
C VAL A 991 -58.09 -50.21 2.83
N GLU A 992 -57.74 -49.69 1.67
CA GLU A 992 -57.33 -50.48 0.51
C GLU A 992 -55.80 -50.56 0.47
N ILE A 993 -55.28 -51.79 0.50
CA ILE A 993 -53.84 -52.07 0.53
C ILE A 993 -53.58 -53.06 -0.60
N ASP A 994 -52.76 -52.67 -1.58
CA ASP A 994 -52.45 -53.46 -2.78
C ASP A 994 -53.69 -54.00 -3.52
N GLY A 995 -54.77 -53.20 -3.58
CA GLY A 995 -56.03 -53.56 -4.25
C GLY A 995 -56.93 -54.52 -3.45
N VAL A 996 -56.62 -54.75 -2.17
CA VAL A 996 -57.42 -55.57 -1.26
C VAL A 996 -57.93 -54.69 -0.12
N TRP A 997 -59.22 -54.80 0.17
CA TRP A 997 -59.87 -54.02 1.22
C TRP A 997 -59.76 -54.70 2.59
N TYR A 998 -59.46 -53.92 3.61
CA TYR A 998 -59.44 -54.29 5.02
C TYR A 998 -60.35 -53.35 5.80
N TYR A 999 -60.87 -53.80 6.94
CA TYR A 999 -61.56 -52.92 7.88
C TYR A 999 -60.92 -53.02 9.26
N PHE A 1000 -60.50 -51.89 9.81
CA PHE A 1000 -59.88 -51.82 11.13
C PHE A 1000 -60.89 -51.32 12.15
N GLY A 1001 -61.08 -52.08 13.22
CA GLY A 1001 -62.08 -51.81 14.26
C GLY A 1001 -61.79 -50.57 15.09
N ALA A 1002 -62.62 -50.32 16.12
CA ALA A 1002 -62.41 -49.20 17.06
C ALA A 1002 -61.13 -49.35 17.90
N ASP A 1003 -60.60 -50.57 18.00
CA ASP A 1003 -59.34 -50.94 18.63
C ASP A 1003 -58.16 -50.99 17.64
N GLY A 1004 -58.39 -50.64 16.36
CA GLY A 1004 -57.37 -50.65 15.31
C GLY A 1004 -57.03 -52.03 14.77
N ILE A 1005 -57.73 -53.09 15.22
CA ILE A 1005 -57.46 -54.46 14.78
C ILE A 1005 -58.23 -54.75 13.49
N ALA A 1006 -57.57 -55.37 12.50
CA ALA A 1006 -58.22 -55.88 11.29
C ALA A 1006 -59.29 -56.91 11.66
N VAL A 1007 -60.55 -56.62 11.32
CA VAL A 1007 -61.65 -57.53 11.64
C VAL A 1007 -61.58 -58.78 10.77
N THR A 1008 -62.00 -59.92 11.32
CA THR A 1008 -62.05 -61.20 10.60
C THR A 1008 -63.44 -61.84 10.71
N GLY A 1009 -63.74 -62.78 9.81
CA GLY A 1009 -65.03 -63.48 9.78
C GLY A 1009 -66.19 -62.62 9.27
N ALA A 1010 -67.42 -63.03 9.59
CA ALA A 1010 -68.63 -62.32 9.16
C ALA A 1010 -68.87 -61.08 10.03
N GLN A 1011 -68.96 -59.90 9.40
CA GLN A 1011 -69.09 -58.61 10.05
C GLN A 1011 -70.27 -57.81 9.48
N VAL A 1012 -70.86 -56.95 10.30
CA VAL A 1012 -71.84 -55.97 9.85
C VAL A 1012 -71.26 -54.59 10.06
N ILE A 1013 -70.87 -53.93 8.96
CA ILE A 1013 -70.22 -52.62 8.96
C ILE A 1013 -71.06 -51.69 8.11
N GLU A 1014 -71.45 -50.55 8.68
CA GLU A 1014 -72.32 -49.55 8.02
C GLU A 1014 -73.62 -50.13 7.40
N GLY A 1015 -74.15 -51.20 8.00
CA GLY A 1015 -75.37 -51.88 7.55
C GLY A 1015 -75.17 -52.94 6.47
N GLN A 1016 -73.97 -53.08 5.91
CA GLN A 1016 -73.62 -54.12 4.94
C GLN A 1016 -73.16 -55.39 5.66
N ASN A 1017 -73.52 -56.56 5.13
CA ASN A 1017 -73.05 -57.85 5.66
C ASN A 1017 -71.81 -58.27 4.87
N LEU A 1018 -70.63 -58.13 5.46
CA LEU A 1018 -69.33 -58.35 4.83
C LEU A 1018 -68.63 -59.56 5.45
N TYR A 1019 -67.62 -60.08 4.77
CA TYR A 1019 -66.79 -61.15 5.32
C TYR A 1019 -65.32 -60.88 5.05
N PHE A 1020 -64.51 -61.11 6.07
CA PHE A 1020 -63.07 -60.94 6.02
C PHE A 1020 -62.39 -62.28 6.31
N ASN A 1021 -61.34 -62.60 5.55
CA ASN A 1021 -60.56 -63.82 5.73
C ASN A 1021 -59.78 -63.79 7.06
N ALA A 1022 -59.09 -64.89 7.39
CA ALA A 1022 -58.29 -64.98 8.61
C ALA A 1022 -57.12 -63.99 8.64
N ASP A 1023 -56.68 -63.50 7.48
CA ASP A 1023 -55.69 -62.43 7.34
C ASP A 1023 -56.33 -61.03 7.39
N GLY A 1024 -57.66 -60.91 7.53
CA GLY A 1024 -58.36 -59.62 7.55
C GLY A 1024 -58.73 -59.07 6.17
N SER A 1025 -58.38 -59.74 5.07
CA SER A 1025 -58.77 -59.31 3.71
C SER A 1025 -60.27 -59.49 3.46
N GLN A 1026 -60.93 -58.48 2.90
CA GLN A 1026 -62.34 -58.53 2.55
C GLN A 1026 -62.58 -59.46 1.35
N VAL A 1027 -63.54 -60.37 1.49
CA VAL A 1027 -63.98 -61.22 0.39
C VAL A 1027 -64.91 -60.45 -0.54
N LYS A 1028 -64.49 -60.27 -1.79
CA LYS A 1028 -65.29 -59.73 -2.89
C LYS A 1028 -65.31 -60.70 -4.06
N GLY A 1029 -66.49 -60.94 -4.63
CA GLY A 1029 -66.65 -61.73 -5.84
C GLY A 1029 -66.45 -63.24 -5.69
N ASP A 1030 -66.43 -63.74 -4.45
CA ASP A 1030 -66.12 -65.15 -4.15
C ASP A 1030 -67.08 -65.77 -3.12
N VAL A 1031 -67.04 -67.10 -3.01
CA VAL A 1031 -67.88 -67.91 -2.12
C VAL A 1031 -67.12 -68.34 -0.86
N VAL A 1032 -67.62 -67.93 0.30
CA VAL A 1032 -67.14 -68.39 1.61
C VAL A 1032 -67.98 -69.55 2.11
N ARG A 1033 -67.34 -70.59 2.65
CA ARG A 1033 -68.00 -71.70 3.33
C ARG A 1033 -67.97 -71.51 4.85
N ILE A 1034 -69.14 -71.36 5.47
CA ILE A 1034 -69.29 -71.20 6.92
C ILE A 1034 -70.22 -72.31 7.42
N ASN A 1035 -69.73 -73.20 8.28
CA ASN A 1035 -70.50 -74.33 8.84
C ASN A 1035 -71.21 -75.21 7.80
N GLY A 1036 -70.56 -75.44 6.65
CA GLY A 1036 -71.09 -76.26 5.54
C GLY A 1036 -72.05 -75.53 4.59
N LEU A 1037 -72.35 -74.25 4.84
CA LEU A 1037 -73.16 -73.40 3.98
C LEU A 1037 -72.28 -72.50 3.12
N ARG A 1038 -72.66 -72.33 1.85
CA ARG A 1038 -71.97 -71.43 0.90
C ARG A 1038 -72.64 -70.07 0.89
N TYR A 1039 -71.86 -69.01 1.05
CA TYR A 1039 -72.24 -67.59 1.02
C TYR A 1039 -71.45 -66.88 -0.06
N TYR A 1040 -72.10 -66.10 -0.92
CA TYR A 1040 -71.41 -65.30 -1.94
C TYR A 1040 -71.43 -63.83 -1.58
N TYR A 1041 -70.28 -63.17 -1.74
CA TYR A 1041 -70.10 -61.74 -1.49
C TYR A 1041 -69.90 -61.03 -2.84
N ASP A 1042 -70.66 -59.97 -3.07
CA ASP A 1042 -70.73 -59.27 -4.35
C ASP A 1042 -69.34 -58.78 -4.82
N ALA A 1043 -69.08 -58.85 -6.13
CA ALA A 1043 -67.78 -58.54 -6.70
C ALA A 1043 -67.36 -57.07 -6.56
N ASN A 1044 -68.32 -56.14 -6.46
CA ASN A 1044 -68.02 -54.71 -6.40
C ASN A 1044 -68.08 -54.19 -4.95
N SER A 1045 -69.18 -54.50 -4.27
CA SER A 1045 -69.46 -54.00 -2.92
C SER A 1045 -68.91 -54.89 -1.81
N GLY A 1046 -68.73 -56.19 -2.06
CA GLY A 1046 -68.43 -57.16 -1.01
C GLY A 1046 -69.60 -57.49 -0.09
N GLU A 1047 -70.81 -56.99 -0.38
CA GLU A 1047 -72.00 -57.29 0.41
C GLU A 1047 -72.50 -58.71 0.14
N GLN A 1048 -72.91 -59.40 1.20
CA GLN A 1048 -73.50 -60.73 1.14
C GLN A 1048 -74.76 -60.73 0.26
N VAL A 1049 -74.74 -61.53 -0.79
CA VAL A 1049 -75.83 -61.64 -1.75
C VAL A 1049 -77.02 -62.42 -1.16
N ARG A 1050 -78.23 -61.85 -1.24
CA ARG A 1050 -79.51 -62.44 -0.77
C ARG A 1050 -80.61 -62.36 -1.83
N ASN A 1051 -81.46 -63.39 -1.90
CA ASN A 1051 -82.63 -63.46 -2.79
C ASN A 1051 -82.36 -63.28 -4.30
N GLN A 1052 -81.20 -63.72 -4.79
CA GLN A 1052 -80.85 -63.56 -6.20
C GLN A 1052 -79.99 -64.72 -6.73
N TRP A 1053 -80.02 -64.89 -8.06
CA TRP A 1053 -79.15 -65.81 -8.79
C TRP A 1053 -77.81 -65.13 -9.08
N VAL A 1054 -76.71 -65.82 -8.79
CA VAL A 1054 -75.35 -65.37 -9.06
C VAL A 1054 -74.66 -66.37 -9.97
N THR A 1055 -73.98 -65.88 -11.00
CA THR A 1055 -73.02 -66.68 -11.76
C THR A 1055 -71.68 -66.63 -11.04
N LEU A 1056 -71.23 -67.78 -10.53
CA LEU A 1056 -69.96 -67.91 -9.84
C LEU A 1056 -68.78 -67.84 -10.84
N PRO A 1057 -67.54 -67.57 -10.36
CA PRO A 1057 -66.36 -67.48 -11.23
C PRO A 1057 -66.09 -68.72 -12.09
N ASP A 1058 -66.58 -69.89 -11.69
CA ASP A 1058 -66.48 -71.16 -12.44
C ASP A 1058 -67.56 -71.33 -13.53
N GLY A 1059 -68.42 -70.33 -13.73
CA GLY A 1059 -69.53 -70.34 -14.69
C GLY A 1059 -70.82 -70.95 -14.16
N THR A 1060 -70.86 -71.43 -12.91
CA THR A 1060 -72.04 -72.06 -12.31
C THR A 1060 -73.04 -71.01 -11.81
N VAL A 1061 -74.31 -71.15 -12.18
CA VAL A 1061 -75.39 -70.25 -11.73
C VAL A 1061 -76.06 -70.82 -10.48
N VAL A 1062 -75.99 -70.11 -9.35
CA VAL A 1062 -76.49 -70.57 -8.04
C VAL A 1062 -77.40 -69.51 -7.40
N PHE A 1063 -78.55 -69.93 -6.86
CA PHE A 1063 -79.46 -69.05 -6.13
C PHE A 1063 -79.11 -68.99 -4.65
N PHE A 1064 -78.94 -67.78 -4.11
CA PHE A 1064 -78.75 -67.55 -2.68
C PHE A 1064 -80.08 -67.12 -2.06
N ASN A 1065 -80.51 -67.80 -1.00
CA ASN A 1065 -81.84 -67.61 -0.40
C ASN A 1065 -81.97 -66.27 0.37
N ALA A 1066 -83.10 -66.04 1.04
CA ALA A 1066 -83.35 -64.81 1.83
C ALA A 1066 -82.37 -64.58 2.99
N ARG A 1067 -81.65 -65.62 3.42
CA ARG A 1067 -80.59 -65.57 4.42
C ARG A 1067 -79.19 -65.54 3.78
N GLY A 1068 -79.12 -65.50 2.45
CA GLY A 1068 -77.93 -65.33 1.63
C GLY A 1068 -76.99 -66.51 1.57
N TYR A 1069 -77.51 -67.74 1.73
CA TYR A 1069 -76.74 -68.96 1.56
C TYR A 1069 -77.42 -69.95 0.61
N THR A 1070 -76.62 -70.91 0.16
CA THR A 1070 -77.04 -72.06 -0.65
C THR A 1070 -76.46 -73.36 -0.10
N TRP A 1071 -77.13 -74.48 -0.39
CA TRP A 1071 -76.73 -75.82 0.02
C TRP A 1071 -76.03 -76.49 -1.17
N GLY A 1072 -74.73 -76.79 -1.03
CA GLY A 1072 -73.92 -77.38 -2.09
C GLY A 1072 -72.56 -77.85 -1.63
#